data_AF-A0A813G8X8-F1
#
_entry.id   AF-A0A813G8X8-F1
#
_cell.length_a   1.000
_cell.length_b   1.000
_cell.length_c   1.000
_cell.angle_alpha   90.00
_cell.angle_beta   90.00
_cell.angle_gamma   90.00
#
_symmetry.space_group_name_H-M   'P 1'
#
loop_
_entity.id
_entity.type
_entity.pdbx_description
1 polymer ?
#
loop_
_entity_poly.entity_id
_entity_poly.type
_entity_poly.pdbx_seq_one_letter_code
_entity_poly.pdbx_strand_id
1 'polypeptide(L)'
;MQRRTGSSNNLTSLARNALGTNLGALLDARRDLRADLLEDPLELTTFGVSASNVGEVLETRLRLLEQVRDKISASTASAAVNEQPLATLGLSSVDLWKGYIPLACLLLEKWQAHKASSGEEGGAFVLGINAGPGSGKSTLVQVLLFLLSASSDRPLKVAQISSDDLYLGLEARQARHISSRLDPASLDPTLFDLVARLKHSTADSPPIELPRFNKGKDDREATGTVVSGAFDLVLYEGWRVGVQPGQLNGSAFDYTALNDPIDFLLYIDADPTHVFEWKLESTMRDHCREHPNTPWTDAHVEKLKAAWDLWIEPFILQHEKPLAQQGGSADAVFAKDASHNITKIDLKSTLKSFYDAHLASAPTQARAASALVGAFGRASLAPLLLKQASARFPSSSPSPSPPPKSLASSSPSPSEEDSWPEAGVSFDAFVDTARQLIEASGELPQIGWHRFVTSSATAHLSGKEDSRFKLNAGCLVSGSFKCASVAIQGDCADALSNLVDSLAGATPTFVMVYTTDPDTIRRVNAACQADPRFQAAVVQACTTCLGSLTSSSNTGVPSSLFGIHDPSGVYTGAGAGIAATEEDGSAPGAGAWKTAAQAVAAEALEAGVAAGASGVPLVLLHATPGHEEAVLEGIEAAVPGAQVFGGSAADNDGSFIADHWAVSSGKTVLQGRGVSVSLLWPTVPYAISLNCLHEAASDRHSARVSEVGDDGRQLISFDGRPAGQLYDEWTADDQADESEDQFATRTTLKPLARGVRDQAAGVQRFFPVHPHKSRSSDQSLGLFAAVSVGDTLTTLSGTRESIVDAVNVAVHRTRGRLTGSVSGALAIYCAGCGLELARSESSSGSSLTSISNEIRTALPGSTPFAAALTYGEQGPLLNEGNTHANLMFNLLLFGIQ
;
A
#
# COMPACT_ATOMS: atom_id res chain seq x y z
N MET A 1 17.33 13.03 67.88
CA MET A 1 16.20 12.09 67.82
C MET A 1 15.58 12.18 66.43
N GLN A 2 16.01 11.31 65.50
CA GLN A 2 15.44 11.17 64.16
C GLN A 2 14.10 10.40 64.23
N ARG A 3 13.04 10.92 63.61
CA ARG A 3 11.85 10.16 63.15
C ARG A 3 11.37 10.78 61.83
N ARG A 4 11.69 10.13 60.70
CA ARG A 4 10.81 9.27 59.87
C ARG A 4 9.83 10.06 58.97
N THR A 5 10.31 10.43 57.79
CA THR A 5 9.51 10.61 56.57
C THR A 5 9.88 9.49 55.60
N GLY A 6 9.17 8.37 55.67
CA GLY A 6 9.31 7.28 54.71
C GLY A 6 8.42 7.55 53.49
N SER A 7 8.98 8.16 52.46
CA SER A 7 8.41 8.16 51.10
C SER A 7 9.48 7.64 50.17
N SER A 8 9.30 6.43 49.63
CA SER A 8 10.20 5.87 48.63
C SER A 8 10.00 6.58 47.29
N ASN A 9 10.68 7.72 47.09
CA ASN A 9 10.64 8.49 45.84
C ASN A 9 11.64 7.99 44.78
N ASN A 10 12.14 6.75 44.88
CA ASN A 10 13.19 6.27 43.99
C ASN A 10 12.64 5.37 42.88
N LEU A 11 12.54 5.92 41.67
CA LEU A 11 12.42 5.14 40.44
C LEU A 11 13.60 4.17 40.30
N THR A 12 13.34 2.99 39.74
CA THR A 12 14.40 2.04 39.38
C THR A 12 15.33 2.66 38.34
N SER A 13 16.59 2.19 38.28
CA SER A 13 17.56 2.66 37.28
C SER A 13 17.04 2.45 35.86
N LEU A 14 16.37 1.32 35.61
CA LEU A 14 15.70 1.01 34.33
C LEU A 14 14.59 2.02 34.01
N ALA A 15 13.70 2.31 34.96
CA ALA A 15 12.61 3.27 34.74
C ALA A 15 13.14 4.69 34.49
N ARG A 16 14.17 5.11 35.24
CA ARG A 16 14.81 6.43 35.05
C ARG A 16 15.46 6.54 33.66
N ASN A 17 16.13 5.48 33.22
CA ASN A 17 16.75 5.45 31.89
C ASN A 17 15.70 5.47 30.77
N ALA A 18 14.64 4.66 30.87
CA ALA A 18 13.54 4.65 29.91
C ALA A 18 12.85 6.02 29.81
N LEU A 19 12.63 6.70 30.94
CA LEU A 19 12.08 8.07 30.94
C LEU A 19 13.02 9.08 30.28
N GLY A 20 14.33 8.95 30.47
CA GLY A 20 15.32 9.87 29.89
C GLY A 20 15.61 9.66 28.41
N THR A 21 15.40 8.44 27.88
CA THR A 21 15.79 8.08 26.51
C THR A 21 14.62 7.85 25.56
N ASN A 22 13.52 7.26 26.04
CA ASN A 22 12.43 6.79 25.18
C ASN A 22 11.12 7.57 25.36
N LEU A 23 10.99 8.36 26.43
CA LEU A 23 9.73 9.07 26.72
C LEU A 23 9.37 10.08 25.63
N GLY A 24 10.35 10.81 25.09
CA GLY A 24 10.12 11.76 23.99
C GLY A 24 9.53 11.06 22.77
N ALA A 25 10.22 10.03 22.27
CA ALA A 25 9.77 9.24 21.13
C ALA A 25 8.39 8.59 21.34
N LEU A 26 8.08 8.13 22.57
CA LEU A 26 6.78 7.56 22.89
C LEU A 26 5.65 8.60 22.93
N LEU A 27 5.94 9.81 23.43
CA LEU A 27 4.99 10.92 23.41
C LEU A 27 4.76 11.44 21.99
N ASP A 28 5.80 11.52 21.18
CA ASP A 28 5.72 11.88 19.75
C ASP A 28 4.89 10.85 18.99
N ALA A 29 5.20 9.55 19.12
CA ALA A 29 4.41 8.49 18.47
C ALA A 29 2.93 8.52 18.89
N ARG A 30 2.63 8.80 20.16
CA ARG A 30 1.22 8.95 20.63
C ARG A 30 0.55 10.19 20.04
N ARG A 31 1.27 11.29 19.87
CA ARG A 31 0.75 12.49 19.20
C ARG A 31 0.45 12.20 17.73
N ASP A 32 1.37 11.52 17.04
CA ASP A 32 1.25 11.24 15.62
C ASP A 32 0.12 10.23 15.36
N LEU A 33 0.01 9.16 16.16
CA LEU A 33 -1.13 8.23 16.10
C LEU A 33 -2.46 8.90 16.44
N ARG A 34 -2.48 9.87 17.35
CA ARG A 34 -3.69 10.66 17.65
C ARG A 34 -4.10 11.52 16.47
N ALA A 35 -3.15 12.15 15.79
CA ALA A 35 -3.40 12.96 14.61
C ALA A 35 -3.94 12.09 13.47
N ASP A 36 -3.26 10.96 13.18
CA ASP A 36 -3.70 9.96 12.21
C ASP A 36 -5.13 9.47 12.48
N LEU A 37 -5.48 9.14 13.73
CA LEU A 37 -6.85 8.74 14.10
C LEU A 37 -7.91 9.85 13.87
N LEU A 38 -7.52 11.13 13.87
CA LEU A 38 -8.41 12.26 13.62
C LEU A 38 -8.42 12.71 12.15
N GLU A 39 -7.43 12.32 11.37
CA GLU A 39 -7.30 12.66 9.96
C GLU A 39 -7.80 11.53 9.06
N ASP A 40 -7.71 10.28 9.52
CA ASP A 40 -8.16 9.11 8.79
C ASP A 40 -9.70 9.09 8.65
N PRO A 41 -10.22 9.17 7.42
CA PRO A 41 -11.65 9.17 7.16
C PRO A 41 -12.37 7.92 7.69
N LEU A 42 -11.72 6.75 7.68
CA LEU A 42 -12.30 5.50 8.17
C LEU A 42 -12.48 5.56 9.70
N GLU A 43 -11.49 6.10 10.40
CA GLU A 43 -11.54 6.28 11.85
C GLU A 43 -12.68 7.20 12.25
N LEU A 44 -12.79 8.34 11.56
CA LEU A 44 -13.84 9.32 11.81
C LEU A 44 -15.25 8.79 11.50
N THR A 45 -15.43 8.17 10.33
CA THR A 45 -16.76 7.83 9.80
C THR A 45 -17.25 6.45 10.24
N THR A 46 -16.35 5.49 10.41
CA THR A 46 -16.69 4.08 10.67
C THR A 46 -16.54 3.73 12.14
N PHE A 47 -15.42 4.11 12.75
CA PHE A 47 -15.14 3.82 14.16
C PHE A 47 -15.54 4.97 15.10
N GLY A 48 -16.17 6.01 14.56
CA GLY A 48 -16.72 7.13 15.32
C GLY A 48 -15.65 7.94 16.07
N VAL A 49 -14.41 7.93 15.59
CA VAL A 49 -13.33 8.69 16.21
C VAL A 49 -13.58 10.19 16.03
N SER A 50 -13.38 10.94 17.10
CA SER A 50 -13.66 12.37 17.17
C SER A 50 -12.69 13.04 18.14
N ALA A 51 -12.61 14.36 18.07
CA ALA A 51 -11.79 15.12 19.02
C ALA A 51 -12.15 14.84 20.49
N SER A 52 -13.42 14.46 20.77
CA SER A 52 -13.91 14.13 22.10
C SER A 52 -13.53 12.74 22.63
N ASN A 53 -13.35 11.74 21.76
CA ASN A 53 -13.09 10.35 22.20
C ASN A 53 -11.73 9.79 21.73
N VAL A 54 -10.99 10.49 20.86
CA VAL A 54 -9.72 10.00 20.30
C VAL A 54 -8.71 9.57 21.36
N GLY A 55 -8.67 10.26 22.51
CA GLY A 55 -7.77 9.89 23.60
C GLY A 55 -8.09 8.51 24.16
N GLU A 56 -9.36 8.19 24.35
CA GLU A 56 -9.82 6.89 24.84
C GLU A 56 -9.61 5.79 23.80
N VAL A 57 -9.91 6.08 22.53
CA VAL A 57 -9.69 5.15 21.41
C VAL A 57 -8.22 4.80 21.30
N LEU A 58 -7.33 5.79 21.30
CA LEU A 58 -5.88 5.63 21.25
C LEU A 58 -5.38 4.72 22.38
N GLU A 59 -5.77 4.98 23.63
CA GLU A 59 -5.34 4.15 24.77
C GLU A 59 -5.86 2.73 24.68
N THR A 60 -7.11 2.55 24.27
CA THR A 60 -7.74 1.23 24.15
C THR A 60 -7.00 0.40 23.11
N ARG A 61 -6.73 0.97 21.93
CA ARG A 61 -6.01 0.25 20.87
C ARG A 61 -4.55 -0.03 21.22
N LEU A 62 -3.85 0.91 21.84
CA LEU A 62 -2.46 0.71 22.26
C LEU A 62 -2.37 -0.41 23.30
N ARG A 63 -3.30 -0.46 24.26
CA ARG A 63 -3.36 -1.54 25.26
C ARG A 63 -3.59 -2.90 24.60
N LEU A 64 -4.54 -2.97 23.66
CA LEU A 64 -4.80 -4.22 22.93
C LEU A 64 -3.59 -4.65 22.13
N LEU A 65 -2.98 -3.73 21.37
CA LEU A 65 -1.79 -3.99 20.58
C LEU A 65 -0.63 -4.53 21.45
N GLU A 66 -0.39 -3.90 22.60
CA GLU A 66 0.62 -4.34 23.57
C GLU A 66 0.35 -5.77 24.06
N GLN A 67 -0.89 -6.09 24.40
CA GLN A 67 -1.26 -7.40 24.93
C GLN A 67 -1.18 -8.53 23.89
N VAL A 68 -1.45 -8.22 22.62
CA VAL A 68 -1.64 -9.22 21.56
C VAL A 68 -0.39 -9.44 20.73
N ARG A 69 0.43 -8.40 20.52
CA ARG A 69 1.61 -8.44 19.63
C ARG A 69 2.54 -9.61 19.99
N ASP A 70 2.96 -9.69 21.25
CA ASP A 70 3.94 -10.70 21.67
C ASP A 70 3.34 -12.11 21.74
N LYS A 71 2.02 -12.21 21.97
CA LYS A 71 1.29 -13.48 22.06
C LYS A 71 0.98 -14.08 20.68
N ILE A 72 0.75 -13.26 19.64
CA ILE A 72 0.58 -13.74 18.26
C ILE A 72 1.86 -14.43 17.78
N SER A 73 3.02 -13.81 18.00
CA SER A 73 4.32 -14.38 17.63
C SER A 73 4.63 -15.69 18.36
N ALA A 74 4.06 -15.91 19.55
CA ALA A 74 4.25 -17.13 20.33
C ALA A 74 3.28 -18.28 19.94
N SER A 75 2.26 -18.02 19.13
CA SER A 75 1.22 -19.00 18.80
C SER A 75 1.61 -19.86 17.58
N THR A 76 2.32 -20.95 17.85
CA THR A 76 2.89 -21.86 16.83
C THR A 76 2.03 -23.08 16.50
N ALA A 77 0.86 -23.23 17.12
CA ALA A 77 -0.09 -24.31 16.86
C ALA A 77 -1.46 -23.76 16.40
N SER A 78 -2.13 -24.51 15.52
CA SER A 78 -3.50 -24.23 15.06
C SER A 78 -4.49 -25.17 15.76
N ALA A 79 -5.69 -24.67 16.07
CA ALA A 79 -6.74 -25.43 16.73
C ALA A 79 -7.66 -26.19 15.75
N ALA A 80 -7.66 -25.84 14.46
CA ALA A 80 -8.57 -26.39 13.46
C ALA A 80 -7.85 -26.97 12.23
N VAL A 81 -8.43 -28.02 11.65
CA VAL A 81 -7.88 -28.80 10.51
C VAL A 81 -7.62 -27.93 9.27
N ASN A 82 -8.39 -26.85 9.09
CA ASN A 82 -8.31 -25.96 7.93
C ASN A 82 -7.54 -24.65 8.21
N GLU A 83 -6.95 -24.47 9.41
CA GLU A 83 -6.33 -23.21 9.85
C GLU A 83 -4.81 -23.33 10.02
N GLN A 84 -4.09 -22.22 9.82
CA GLN A 84 -2.65 -22.10 10.12
C GLN A 84 -2.42 -21.48 11.52
N PRO A 85 -1.27 -21.70 12.18
CA PRO A 85 -0.95 -21.02 13.43
C PRO A 85 -0.90 -19.49 13.28
N LEU A 86 -1.30 -18.73 14.31
CA LEU A 86 -1.30 -17.26 14.24
C LEU A 86 0.10 -16.69 13.96
N ALA A 87 1.16 -17.32 14.47
CA ALA A 87 2.55 -16.89 14.24
C ALA A 87 2.99 -16.98 12.77
N THR A 88 2.32 -17.79 11.95
CA THR A 88 2.66 -17.96 10.53
C THR A 88 1.88 -17.02 9.61
N LEU A 89 0.99 -16.19 10.17
CA LEU A 89 0.15 -15.27 9.40
C LEU A 89 0.88 -14.00 8.95
N GLY A 90 2.05 -13.69 9.49
CA GLY A 90 2.85 -12.52 9.08
C GLY A 90 2.26 -11.15 9.45
N LEU A 91 1.35 -11.10 10.44
CA LEU A 91 0.64 -9.87 10.83
C LEU A 91 1.60 -8.81 11.39
N SER A 92 1.63 -7.62 10.79
CA SER A 92 2.37 -6.49 11.31
C SER A 92 1.58 -5.76 12.41
N SER A 93 2.27 -4.90 13.17
CA SER A 93 1.58 -4.00 14.12
C SER A 93 0.64 -3.02 13.43
N VAL A 94 0.89 -2.70 12.15
CA VAL A 94 0.02 -1.83 11.34
C VAL A 94 -1.26 -2.57 10.95
N ASP A 95 -1.17 -3.84 10.54
CA ASP A 95 -2.35 -4.65 10.20
C ASP A 95 -3.27 -4.80 11.41
N LEU A 96 -2.69 -5.02 12.59
CA LEU A 96 -3.44 -5.05 13.85
C LEU A 96 -4.04 -3.68 14.17
N TRP A 97 -3.27 -2.60 14.05
CA TRP A 97 -3.66 -1.24 14.42
C TRP A 97 -4.82 -0.68 13.58
N LYS A 98 -4.72 -0.77 12.25
CA LYS A 98 -5.71 -0.22 11.31
C LYS A 98 -6.84 -1.19 10.96
N GLY A 99 -6.61 -2.49 11.07
CA GLY A 99 -7.54 -3.50 10.58
C GLY A 99 -8.29 -4.27 11.64
N TYR A 100 -7.57 -5.12 12.37
CA TYR A 100 -8.19 -6.11 13.23
C TYR A 100 -8.64 -5.55 14.59
N ILE A 101 -7.84 -4.68 15.21
CA ILE A 101 -8.18 -4.07 16.51
C ILE A 101 -9.43 -3.19 16.42
N PRO A 102 -9.57 -2.29 15.43
CA PRO A 102 -10.76 -1.44 15.31
C PRO A 102 -12.03 -2.27 15.13
N LEU A 103 -11.97 -3.32 14.31
CA LEU A 103 -13.08 -4.27 14.13
C LEU A 103 -13.40 -5.03 15.42
N ALA A 104 -12.39 -5.52 16.14
CA ALA A 104 -12.60 -6.18 17.44
C ALA A 104 -13.28 -5.24 18.44
N CYS A 105 -12.86 -3.97 18.50
CA CYS A 105 -13.50 -2.95 19.34
C CYS A 105 -14.97 -2.73 18.96
N LEU A 106 -15.27 -2.59 17.66
CA LEU A 106 -16.65 -2.45 17.17
C LEU A 106 -17.52 -3.66 17.58
N LEU A 107 -16.99 -4.88 17.43
CA LEU A 107 -17.72 -6.10 17.80
C LEU A 107 -17.97 -6.19 19.30
N LEU A 108 -17.01 -5.79 20.13
CA LEU A 108 -17.19 -5.71 21.58
C LEU A 108 -18.28 -4.70 21.96
N GLU A 109 -18.30 -3.54 21.31
CA GLU A 109 -19.34 -2.53 21.51
C GLU A 109 -20.72 -3.09 21.15
N LYS A 110 -20.87 -3.76 19.99
CA LYS A 110 -22.14 -4.37 19.57
C LYS A 110 -22.58 -5.48 20.51
N TRP A 111 -21.66 -6.34 20.96
CA TRP A 111 -21.95 -7.38 21.95
C TRP A 111 -22.41 -6.78 23.29
N GLN A 112 -21.72 -5.73 23.79
CA GLN A 112 -22.09 -5.05 25.03
C GLN A 112 -23.47 -4.40 24.91
N ALA A 113 -23.75 -3.74 23.78
CA ALA A 113 -25.05 -3.15 23.50
C ALA A 113 -26.15 -4.21 23.47
N HIS A 114 -25.93 -5.34 22.77
CA HIS A 114 -26.85 -6.46 22.73
C HIS A 114 -27.15 -7.03 24.12
N LYS A 115 -26.11 -7.20 24.95
CA LYS A 115 -26.27 -7.66 26.34
C LYS A 115 -27.07 -6.67 27.19
N ALA A 116 -26.85 -5.37 26.98
CA ALA A 116 -27.57 -4.33 27.71
C ALA A 116 -29.05 -4.24 27.29
N SER A 117 -29.35 -4.45 26.00
CA SER A 117 -30.71 -4.36 25.46
C SER A 117 -31.56 -5.61 25.70
N SER A 118 -30.94 -6.80 25.65
CA SER A 118 -31.66 -8.07 25.55
C SER A 118 -31.69 -8.88 26.85
N GLY A 119 -30.94 -8.44 27.88
CA GLY A 119 -30.85 -9.13 29.16
C GLY A 119 -30.30 -10.56 29.04
N GLU A 120 -30.55 -11.41 30.05
CA GLU A 120 -30.16 -12.84 30.01
C GLU A 120 -31.07 -13.66 29.07
N GLU A 121 -32.25 -13.15 28.68
CA GLU A 121 -33.22 -13.84 27.82
C GLU A 121 -32.84 -13.79 26.32
N GLY A 122 -32.04 -12.82 25.89
CA GLY A 122 -31.62 -12.63 24.48
C GLY A 122 -30.60 -13.64 23.95
N GLY A 123 -29.98 -14.43 24.84
CA GLY A 123 -28.96 -15.42 24.47
C GLY A 123 -27.61 -14.80 24.10
N ALA A 124 -26.80 -15.58 23.38
CA ALA A 124 -25.50 -15.14 22.87
C ALA A 124 -25.66 -14.16 21.69
N PHE A 125 -24.76 -13.19 21.55
CA PHE A 125 -24.71 -12.35 20.35
C PHE A 125 -24.24 -13.18 19.15
N VAL A 126 -24.97 -13.18 18.04
CA VAL A 126 -24.63 -13.93 16.83
C VAL A 126 -24.06 -12.98 15.78
N LEU A 127 -22.77 -13.10 15.52
CA LEU A 127 -22.09 -12.39 14.44
C LEU A 127 -22.03 -13.29 13.20
N GLY A 128 -22.74 -12.88 12.16
CA GLY A 128 -22.65 -13.47 10.82
C GLY A 128 -21.51 -12.83 10.02
N ILE A 129 -20.66 -13.64 9.38
CA ILE A 129 -19.61 -13.15 8.47
C ILE A 129 -19.77 -13.82 7.10
N ASN A 130 -20.18 -13.06 6.09
CA ASN A 130 -20.24 -13.51 4.72
C ASN A 130 -19.01 -13.03 3.94
N ALA A 131 -18.42 -13.90 3.13
CA ALA A 131 -17.47 -13.52 2.09
C ALA A 131 -17.26 -14.67 1.09
N GLY A 132 -16.87 -14.34 -0.14
CA GLY A 132 -16.59 -15.33 -1.18
C GLY A 132 -15.53 -16.39 -0.80
N PRO A 133 -15.57 -17.62 -1.34
CA PRO A 133 -14.61 -18.67 -1.02
C PRO A 133 -13.15 -18.24 -1.26
N GLY A 134 -12.24 -18.49 -0.31
CA GLY A 134 -10.82 -18.12 -0.44
C GLY A 134 -10.46 -16.72 0.07
N SER A 135 -11.42 -15.85 0.39
CA SER A 135 -11.19 -14.46 0.82
C SER A 135 -10.52 -14.24 2.19
N GLY A 136 -10.05 -15.30 2.86
CA GLY A 136 -9.38 -15.18 4.17
C GLY A 136 -10.31 -15.12 5.39
N LYS A 137 -11.58 -15.52 5.28
CA LYS A 137 -12.55 -15.54 6.40
C LYS A 137 -12.04 -16.27 7.65
N SER A 138 -11.51 -17.48 7.48
CA SER A 138 -11.02 -18.27 8.62
C SER A 138 -9.86 -17.56 9.32
N THR A 139 -8.97 -16.92 8.57
CA THR A 139 -7.90 -16.07 9.11
C THR A 139 -8.47 -14.89 9.88
N LEU A 140 -9.45 -14.17 9.31
CA LEU A 140 -10.11 -13.05 9.99
C LEU A 140 -10.75 -13.50 11.31
N VAL A 141 -11.51 -14.60 11.29
CA VAL A 141 -12.17 -15.16 12.48
C VAL A 141 -11.15 -15.57 13.54
N GLN A 142 -10.07 -16.22 13.14
CA GLN A 142 -9.01 -16.65 14.06
C GLN A 142 -8.35 -15.46 14.76
N VAL A 143 -8.05 -14.39 14.02
CA VAL A 143 -7.46 -13.17 14.60
C VAL A 143 -8.48 -12.43 15.47
N LEU A 144 -9.74 -12.32 15.04
CA LEU A 144 -10.79 -11.69 15.85
C LEU A 144 -11.03 -12.44 17.16
N LEU A 145 -11.15 -13.77 17.12
CA LEU A 145 -11.26 -14.60 18.33
C LEU A 145 -10.11 -14.33 19.30
N PHE A 146 -8.90 -14.26 18.77
CA PHE A 146 -7.71 -13.97 19.55
C PHE A 146 -7.77 -12.57 20.20
N LEU A 147 -8.11 -11.54 19.43
CA LEU A 147 -8.24 -10.17 19.94
C LEU A 147 -9.37 -10.06 20.97
N LEU A 148 -10.54 -10.64 20.71
CA LEU A 148 -11.68 -10.65 21.63
C LEU A 148 -11.32 -11.35 22.96
N SER A 149 -10.53 -12.43 22.89
CA SER A 149 -10.04 -13.11 24.10
C SER A 149 -9.08 -12.26 24.93
N ALA A 150 -8.33 -11.37 24.30
CA ALA A 150 -7.41 -10.45 24.96
C ALA A 150 -8.10 -9.18 25.49
N SER A 151 -9.22 -8.78 24.88
CA SER A 151 -9.83 -7.46 25.11
C SER A 151 -10.74 -7.35 26.33
N SER A 152 -11.11 -8.46 26.95
CA SER A 152 -12.04 -8.48 28.09
C SER A 152 -11.36 -8.95 29.37
N ASP A 153 -11.72 -8.36 30.51
CA ASP A 153 -11.21 -8.73 31.84
C ASP A 153 -11.52 -10.20 32.18
N ARG A 154 -12.58 -10.75 31.60
CA ARG A 154 -12.85 -12.19 31.53
C ARG A 154 -12.86 -12.66 30.07
N PRO A 155 -12.34 -13.85 29.76
CA PRO A 155 -12.42 -14.38 28.40
C PRO A 155 -13.89 -14.60 28.01
N LEU A 156 -14.26 -14.13 26.82
CA LEU A 156 -15.57 -14.40 26.23
C LEU A 156 -15.65 -15.87 25.82
N LYS A 157 -16.78 -16.51 26.14
CA LYS A 157 -17.03 -17.88 25.73
C LYS A 157 -17.67 -17.89 24.35
N VAL A 158 -16.88 -18.23 23.33
CA VAL A 158 -17.28 -18.14 21.93
C VAL A 158 -17.53 -19.52 21.33
N ALA A 159 -18.64 -19.67 20.59
CA ALA A 159 -18.87 -20.80 19.69
C ALA A 159 -18.56 -20.38 18.25
N GLN A 160 -17.66 -21.09 17.56
CA GLN A 160 -17.32 -20.86 16.15
C GLN A 160 -17.93 -21.96 15.28
N ILE A 161 -18.73 -21.56 14.30
CA ILE A 161 -19.32 -22.47 13.31
C ILE A 161 -19.13 -21.92 11.90
N SER A 162 -18.54 -22.75 11.03
CA SER A 162 -18.43 -22.46 9.61
C SER A 162 -19.63 -23.04 8.87
N SER A 163 -20.19 -22.32 7.89
CA SER A 163 -21.17 -22.91 6.97
C SER A 163 -20.58 -24.06 6.16
N ASP A 164 -19.25 -24.11 5.98
CA ASP A 164 -18.59 -25.26 5.35
C ASP A 164 -18.69 -26.53 6.21
N ASP A 165 -18.71 -26.40 7.55
CA ASP A 165 -18.88 -27.54 8.46
C ASP A 165 -20.28 -28.19 8.35
N LEU A 166 -21.23 -27.47 7.75
CA LEU A 166 -22.61 -27.92 7.59
C LEU A 166 -22.84 -28.70 6.28
N TYR A 167 -21.85 -28.82 5.40
CA TYR A 167 -21.99 -29.63 4.17
C TYR A 167 -22.35 -31.07 4.48
N LEU A 168 -23.23 -31.66 3.67
CA LEU A 168 -23.50 -33.09 3.65
C LEU A 168 -22.22 -33.88 3.37
N GLY A 169 -22.06 -35.00 4.07
CA GLY A 169 -21.03 -35.99 3.75
C GLY A 169 -21.21 -36.59 2.35
N LEU A 170 -20.18 -37.24 1.84
CA LEU A 170 -20.14 -37.77 0.46
C LEU A 170 -21.32 -38.72 0.17
N GLU A 171 -21.59 -39.68 1.06
CA GLU A 171 -22.69 -40.63 0.91
C GLU A 171 -24.06 -39.93 0.84
N ALA A 172 -24.29 -38.95 1.72
CA ALA A 172 -25.54 -38.21 1.77
C ALA A 172 -25.73 -37.30 0.54
N ARG A 173 -24.64 -36.72 0.00
CA ARG A 173 -24.68 -35.98 -1.27
C ARG A 173 -25.04 -36.90 -2.44
N GLN A 174 -24.43 -38.08 -2.52
CA GLN A 174 -24.73 -39.08 -3.56
C GLN A 174 -26.20 -39.55 -3.50
N ALA A 175 -26.70 -39.85 -2.30
CA ALA A 175 -28.10 -40.24 -2.09
C ALA A 175 -29.11 -39.16 -2.51
N ARG A 176 -28.71 -37.89 -2.50
CA ARG A 176 -29.53 -36.74 -2.92
C ARG A 176 -29.24 -36.27 -4.34
N HIS A 177 -28.40 -36.99 -5.09
CA HIS A 177 -27.96 -36.61 -6.44
C HIS A 177 -27.27 -35.23 -6.51
N ILE A 178 -26.60 -34.82 -5.43
CA ILE A 178 -25.82 -33.59 -5.35
C ILE A 178 -24.38 -33.90 -5.78
N SER A 179 -23.95 -33.35 -6.91
CA SER A 179 -22.67 -33.69 -7.56
C SER A 179 -21.45 -33.03 -6.92
N SER A 180 -21.64 -31.95 -6.16
CA SER A 180 -20.56 -31.16 -5.58
C SER A 180 -21.00 -30.52 -4.26
N ARG A 181 -20.06 -30.36 -3.31
CA ARG A 181 -20.34 -29.57 -2.10
C ARG A 181 -20.58 -28.09 -2.40
N LEU A 182 -20.17 -27.61 -3.59
CA LEU A 182 -20.39 -26.22 -4.00
C LEU A 182 -21.85 -25.95 -4.41
N ASP A 183 -22.61 -27.00 -4.74
CA ASP A 183 -24.05 -26.88 -4.98
C ASP A 183 -24.73 -26.27 -3.73
N PRO A 184 -25.55 -25.22 -3.86
CA PRO A 184 -26.26 -24.64 -2.71
C PRO A 184 -27.09 -25.65 -1.90
N ALA A 185 -27.66 -26.67 -2.53
CA ALA A 185 -28.43 -27.71 -1.82
C ALA A 185 -27.55 -28.64 -0.95
N SER A 186 -26.23 -28.47 -0.96
CA SER A 186 -25.28 -29.34 -0.25
C SER A 186 -25.21 -29.14 1.27
N LEU A 187 -25.81 -28.08 1.85
CA LEU A 187 -25.89 -27.98 3.32
C LEU A 187 -26.89 -29.02 3.84
N ASP A 188 -26.61 -29.57 5.01
CA ASP A 188 -27.47 -30.54 5.66
C ASP A 188 -28.63 -29.87 6.40
N PRO A 189 -29.89 -30.03 5.95
CA PRO A 189 -31.04 -29.36 6.55
C PRO A 189 -31.30 -29.79 7.99
N THR A 190 -30.76 -30.94 8.42
CA THR A 190 -30.89 -31.41 9.82
C THR A 190 -30.11 -30.56 10.82
N LEU A 191 -29.23 -29.67 10.33
CA LEU A 191 -28.40 -28.78 11.13
C LEU A 191 -28.84 -27.31 11.05
N PHE A 192 -29.96 -27.00 10.41
CA PHE A 192 -30.36 -25.60 10.18
C PHE A 192 -30.79 -24.86 11.45
N ASP A 193 -31.12 -25.59 12.52
CA ASP A 193 -31.41 -25.03 13.84
C ASP A 193 -30.15 -24.80 14.70
N LEU A 194 -28.95 -25.19 14.22
CA LEU A 194 -27.73 -25.24 15.03
C LEU A 194 -27.32 -23.86 15.56
N VAL A 195 -27.40 -22.82 14.74
CA VAL A 195 -27.06 -21.45 15.16
C VAL A 195 -28.02 -20.98 16.26
N ALA A 196 -29.32 -21.26 16.13
CA ALA A 196 -30.32 -20.94 17.15
C ALA A 196 -30.09 -21.74 18.43
N ARG A 197 -29.71 -23.02 18.33
CA ARG A 197 -29.36 -23.87 19.49
C ARG A 197 -28.13 -23.35 20.23
N LEU A 198 -27.12 -22.84 19.51
CA LEU A 198 -25.94 -22.23 20.11
C LEU A 198 -26.31 -20.90 20.78
N LYS A 199 -27.09 -20.04 20.10
CA LYS A 199 -27.55 -18.75 20.64
C LYS A 199 -28.26 -18.89 21.98
N HIS A 200 -29.17 -19.86 22.09
CA HIS A 200 -29.99 -20.06 23.28
C HIS A 200 -29.45 -21.16 24.22
N SER A 201 -28.22 -21.64 24.00
CA SER A 201 -27.61 -22.63 24.89
C SER A 201 -27.33 -22.01 26.25
N THR A 202 -27.73 -22.69 27.31
CA THR A 202 -27.50 -22.29 28.71
C THR A 202 -26.47 -23.21 29.37
N ALA A 203 -26.08 -22.91 30.62
CA ALA A 203 -25.17 -23.77 31.37
C ALA A 203 -25.75 -25.17 31.65
N ASP A 204 -27.09 -25.30 31.71
CA ASP A 204 -27.79 -26.57 31.96
C ASP A 204 -28.21 -27.28 30.66
N SER A 205 -27.99 -26.65 29.49
CA SER A 205 -28.27 -27.26 28.20
C SER A 205 -27.33 -28.45 27.93
N PRO A 206 -27.81 -29.51 27.25
CA PRO A 206 -26.95 -30.61 26.87
C PRO A 206 -25.82 -30.13 25.93
N PRO A 207 -24.63 -30.77 25.97
CA PRO A 207 -23.56 -30.45 25.03
C PRO A 207 -24.02 -30.57 23.57
N ILE A 208 -23.55 -29.64 22.74
CA ILE A 208 -23.86 -29.58 21.32
C ILE A 208 -22.64 -30.06 20.54
N GLU A 209 -22.83 -31.04 19.68
CA GLU A 209 -21.78 -31.48 18.75
C GLU A 209 -21.79 -30.59 17.49
N LEU A 210 -20.67 -29.94 17.22
CA LEU A 210 -20.42 -29.18 16.00
C LEU A 210 -19.77 -30.11 14.97
N PRO A 211 -20.38 -30.34 13.80
CA PRO A 211 -19.74 -31.12 12.75
C PRO A 211 -18.47 -30.43 12.26
N ARG A 212 -17.58 -31.19 11.62
CA ARG A 212 -16.38 -30.66 10.98
C ARG A 212 -16.27 -31.19 9.56
N PHE A 213 -16.02 -30.31 8.60
CA PHE A 213 -15.83 -30.68 7.21
C PHE A 213 -14.36 -30.55 6.79
N ASN A 214 -13.80 -31.63 6.24
CA ASN A 214 -12.43 -31.64 5.73
C ASN A 214 -12.44 -31.35 4.24
N LYS A 215 -11.90 -30.18 3.86
CA LYS A 215 -11.94 -29.69 2.48
C LYS A 215 -11.10 -30.51 1.53
N GLY A 216 -10.01 -31.12 2.00
CA GLY A 216 -9.14 -31.92 1.14
C GLY A 216 -9.61 -33.37 1.00
N LYS A 217 -10.28 -33.94 2.03
CA LYS A 217 -11.01 -35.21 1.88
C LYS A 217 -12.31 -35.08 1.09
N ASP A 218 -12.81 -33.85 0.93
CA ASP A 218 -14.15 -33.56 0.43
C ASP A 218 -15.24 -34.34 1.18
N ASP A 219 -15.12 -34.49 2.50
CA ASP A 219 -16.08 -35.21 3.32
C ASP A 219 -16.11 -34.70 4.78
N ARG A 220 -17.13 -35.10 5.53
CA ARG A 220 -17.22 -34.86 6.97
C ARG A 220 -16.20 -35.68 7.73
N GLU A 221 -15.64 -35.10 8.79
CA GLU A 221 -14.90 -35.86 9.78
C GLU A 221 -15.86 -36.75 10.59
N ALA A 222 -15.36 -37.91 11.03
CA ALA A 222 -16.17 -38.89 11.75
C ALA A 222 -16.65 -38.42 13.13
N THR A 223 -15.95 -37.44 13.71
CA THR A 223 -16.25 -36.88 15.04
C THR A 223 -16.26 -35.36 14.98
N GLY A 224 -17.32 -34.74 15.52
CA GLY A 224 -17.41 -33.30 15.67
C GLY A 224 -16.67 -32.75 16.89
N THR A 225 -16.72 -31.43 17.06
CA THR A 225 -16.27 -30.74 18.27
C THR A 225 -17.44 -30.57 19.23
N VAL A 226 -17.37 -31.14 20.41
CA VAL A 226 -18.41 -30.97 21.44
C VAL A 226 -18.19 -29.66 22.20
N VAL A 227 -19.22 -28.81 22.23
CA VAL A 227 -19.22 -27.53 22.95
C VAL A 227 -20.39 -27.48 23.94
N SER A 228 -20.31 -26.64 24.97
CA SER A 228 -21.39 -26.47 25.95
C SER A 228 -21.55 -25.01 26.30
N GLY A 229 -22.79 -24.53 26.40
CA GLY A 229 -23.11 -23.15 26.76
C GLY A 229 -22.94 -22.85 28.26
N ALA A 230 -23.39 -21.69 28.75
CA ALA A 230 -23.86 -20.56 27.95
C ALA A 230 -22.72 -19.90 27.15
N PHE A 231 -23.00 -19.40 25.96
CA PHE A 231 -22.03 -18.67 25.13
C PHE A 231 -22.27 -17.17 25.24
N ASP A 232 -21.20 -16.38 25.18
CA ASP A 232 -21.28 -14.92 25.07
C ASP A 232 -21.47 -14.49 23.60
N LEU A 233 -20.85 -15.23 22.68
CA LEU A 233 -20.77 -14.92 21.25
C LEU A 233 -20.89 -16.21 20.42
N VAL A 234 -21.64 -16.17 19.32
CA VAL A 234 -21.64 -17.18 18.26
C VAL A 234 -21.09 -16.53 17.00
N LEU A 235 -19.96 -17.03 16.51
CA LEU A 235 -19.36 -16.63 15.24
C LEU A 235 -19.83 -17.60 14.16
N TYR A 236 -20.71 -17.13 13.28
CA TYR A 236 -21.22 -17.90 12.14
C TYR A 236 -20.63 -17.36 10.84
N GLU A 237 -19.71 -18.10 10.21
CA GLU A 237 -18.97 -17.63 9.04
C GLU A 237 -19.20 -18.47 7.78
N GLY A 238 -19.19 -17.81 6.63
CA GLY A 238 -19.00 -18.44 5.32
C GLY A 238 -19.81 -17.79 4.22
N TRP A 239 -19.54 -18.22 2.98
CA TRP A 239 -20.08 -17.62 1.76
C TRP A 239 -21.61 -17.73 1.59
N ARG A 240 -22.29 -18.58 2.39
CA ARG A 240 -23.76 -18.75 2.40
C ARG A 240 -24.47 -17.97 3.51
N VAL A 241 -23.72 -17.34 4.41
CA VAL A 241 -24.27 -16.66 5.60
C VAL A 241 -25.01 -15.39 5.20
N GLY A 242 -26.20 -15.14 5.74
CA GLY A 242 -26.99 -13.94 5.47
C GLY A 242 -27.68 -13.87 4.09
N VAL A 243 -27.36 -14.81 3.21
CA VAL A 243 -27.95 -14.94 1.86
C VAL A 243 -29.44 -15.29 1.94
N GLN A 244 -30.25 -14.66 1.10
CA GLN A 244 -31.68 -14.91 1.01
C GLN A 244 -31.99 -16.24 0.27
N PRO A 245 -33.14 -16.89 0.53
CA PRO A 245 -33.54 -18.09 -0.20
C PRO A 245 -33.56 -17.89 -1.71
N GLY A 246 -33.14 -18.90 -2.46
CA GLY A 246 -32.96 -18.76 -3.90
C GLY A 246 -32.74 -20.07 -4.63
N GLN A 247 -32.32 -19.95 -5.88
CA GLN A 247 -31.98 -21.08 -6.74
C GLN A 247 -30.73 -20.74 -7.56
N LEU A 248 -29.91 -21.76 -7.83
CA LEU A 248 -28.79 -21.65 -8.76
C LEU A 248 -28.64 -22.95 -9.54
N ASN A 249 -28.53 -22.87 -10.88
CA ASN A 249 -28.36 -24.01 -11.79
C ASN A 249 -29.34 -25.18 -11.57
N GLY A 250 -30.59 -24.88 -11.22
CA GLY A 250 -31.60 -25.90 -10.94
C GLY A 250 -31.69 -26.32 -9.47
N SER A 251 -30.71 -26.01 -8.63
CA SER A 251 -30.69 -26.36 -7.21
C SER A 251 -31.28 -25.23 -6.35
N ALA A 252 -32.42 -25.49 -5.72
CA ALA A 252 -33.07 -24.57 -4.78
C ALA A 252 -32.48 -24.71 -3.37
N PHE A 253 -32.39 -23.60 -2.64
CA PHE A 253 -31.86 -23.56 -1.28
C PHE A 253 -32.60 -22.52 -0.44
N ASP A 254 -32.69 -22.78 0.86
CA ASP A 254 -33.28 -21.90 1.86
C ASP A 254 -32.46 -22.02 3.14
N TYR A 255 -31.75 -20.95 3.50
CA TYR A 255 -30.93 -20.89 4.71
C TYR A 255 -31.55 -19.99 5.79
N THR A 256 -32.83 -19.63 5.66
CA THR A 256 -33.49 -18.67 6.56
C THR A 256 -33.34 -19.09 8.03
N ALA A 257 -33.57 -20.37 8.37
CA ALA A 257 -33.40 -20.85 9.74
C ALA A 257 -31.97 -20.72 10.31
N LEU A 258 -30.94 -20.78 9.45
CA LEU A 258 -29.54 -20.55 9.84
C LEU A 258 -29.22 -19.06 10.00
N ASN A 259 -29.87 -18.20 9.19
CA ASN A 259 -29.59 -16.78 9.10
C ASN A 259 -30.44 -15.94 10.07
N ASP A 260 -31.65 -16.38 10.41
CA ASP A 260 -32.57 -15.70 11.33
C ASP A 260 -31.96 -15.36 12.70
N PRO A 261 -31.09 -16.19 13.31
CA PRO A 261 -30.51 -15.87 14.61
C PRO A 261 -29.42 -14.78 14.57
N ILE A 262 -28.95 -14.35 13.39
CA ILE A 262 -27.87 -13.38 13.23
C ILE A 262 -28.30 -12.01 13.78
N ASP A 263 -27.54 -11.50 14.75
CA ASP A 263 -27.77 -10.18 15.34
C ASP A 263 -27.00 -9.06 14.60
N PHE A 264 -25.90 -9.43 13.94
CA PHE A 264 -25.11 -8.50 13.13
C PHE A 264 -24.45 -9.25 11.97
N LEU A 265 -24.67 -8.82 10.73
CA LEU A 265 -24.13 -9.41 9.52
C LEU A 265 -23.03 -8.52 8.92
N LEU A 266 -21.79 -9.01 8.95
CA LEU A 266 -20.66 -8.44 8.23
C LEU A 266 -20.51 -9.14 6.86
N TYR A 267 -20.60 -8.39 5.78
CA TYR A 267 -20.29 -8.87 4.43
C TYR A 267 -18.95 -8.32 3.96
N ILE A 268 -18.06 -9.20 3.50
CA ILE A 268 -16.79 -8.82 2.90
C ILE A 268 -16.92 -8.94 1.39
N ASP A 269 -17.10 -7.80 0.75
CA ASP A 269 -17.22 -7.66 -0.69
C ASP A 269 -15.85 -7.70 -1.36
N ALA A 270 -15.73 -8.36 -2.51
CA ALA A 270 -14.50 -8.42 -3.28
C ALA A 270 -14.81 -8.59 -4.77
N ASP A 271 -13.87 -8.23 -5.64
CA ASP A 271 -13.98 -8.57 -7.06
C ASP A 271 -13.94 -10.10 -7.25
N PRO A 272 -14.89 -10.72 -7.97
CA PRO A 272 -14.88 -12.16 -8.23
C PRO A 272 -13.56 -12.68 -8.80
N THR A 273 -12.85 -11.88 -9.60
CA THR A 273 -11.55 -12.22 -10.19
C THR A 273 -10.51 -12.46 -9.10
N HIS A 274 -10.40 -11.55 -8.12
CA HIS A 274 -9.50 -11.71 -6.99
C HIS A 274 -9.92 -12.91 -6.11
N VAL A 275 -11.23 -13.11 -5.91
CA VAL A 275 -11.74 -14.25 -5.15
C VAL A 275 -11.37 -15.58 -5.82
N PHE A 276 -11.37 -15.65 -7.16
CA PHE A 276 -10.92 -16.84 -7.89
C PHE A 276 -9.44 -17.14 -7.65
N GLU A 277 -8.58 -16.14 -7.73
CA GLU A 277 -7.14 -16.28 -7.48
C GLU A 277 -6.87 -16.80 -6.05
N TRP A 278 -7.50 -16.18 -5.05
CA TRP A 278 -7.36 -16.63 -3.67
C TRP A 278 -7.91 -18.04 -3.46
N LYS A 279 -9.01 -18.38 -4.13
CA LYS A 279 -9.59 -19.73 -4.09
C LYS A 279 -8.66 -20.74 -4.74
N LEU A 280 -8.00 -20.39 -5.84
CA LEU A 280 -7.02 -21.22 -6.52
C LEU A 280 -5.84 -21.54 -5.59
N GLU A 281 -5.24 -20.51 -5.00
CA GLU A 281 -4.14 -20.71 -4.06
C GLU A 281 -4.53 -21.54 -2.84
N SER A 282 -5.70 -21.26 -2.25
CA SER A 282 -6.21 -22.01 -1.10
C SER A 282 -6.43 -23.48 -1.43
N THR A 283 -6.98 -23.76 -2.62
CA THR A 283 -7.26 -25.13 -3.06
C THR A 283 -5.97 -25.90 -3.35
N MET A 284 -4.97 -25.22 -3.92
CA MET A 284 -3.64 -25.79 -4.12
C MET A 284 -2.98 -26.15 -2.78
N ARG A 285 -3.05 -25.27 -1.77
CA ARG A 285 -2.53 -25.54 -0.42
C ARG A 285 -3.22 -26.74 0.23
N ASP A 286 -4.54 -26.82 0.16
CA ASP A 286 -5.31 -27.96 0.70
C ASP A 286 -4.93 -29.27 0.01
N HIS A 287 -4.74 -29.25 -1.32
CA HIS A 287 -4.31 -30.42 -2.08
C HIS A 287 -2.92 -30.89 -1.65
N CYS A 288 -1.94 -29.98 -1.58
CA CYS A 288 -0.59 -30.32 -1.15
C CYS A 288 -0.55 -30.89 0.28
N ARG A 289 -1.43 -30.42 1.18
CA ARG A 289 -1.54 -30.93 2.56
C ARG A 289 -2.03 -32.37 2.61
N GLU A 290 -3.13 -32.69 1.92
CA GLU A 290 -3.75 -34.02 2.00
C GLU A 290 -3.14 -35.04 1.03
N HIS A 291 -2.52 -34.57 -0.06
CA HIS A 291 -1.94 -35.41 -1.09
C HIS A 291 -0.46 -35.04 -1.33
N PRO A 292 0.43 -35.15 -0.33
CA PRO A 292 1.81 -34.70 -0.42
C PRO A 292 2.63 -35.40 -1.51
N ASN A 293 2.16 -36.56 -1.98
CA ASN A 293 2.79 -37.35 -3.05
C ASN A 293 2.16 -37.15 -4.44
N THR A 294 1.13 -36.31 -4.56
CA THR A 294 0.45 -36.01 -5.82
C THR A 294 0.68 -34.54 -6.18
N PRO A 295 1.32 -34.23 -7.32
CA PRO A 295 1.57 -32.85 -7.69
C PRO A 295 0.27 -32.15 -8.14
N TRP A 296 0.17 -30.87 -7.82
CA TRP A 296 -0.83 -29.99 -8.41
C TRP A 296 -0.56 -29.82 -9.91
N THR A 297 -1.61 -29.84 -10.73
CA THR A 297 -1.55 -29.80 -12.20
C THR A 297 -2.69 -28.90 -12.72
N ASP A 298 -2.69 -28.46 -13.97
CA ASP A 298 -3.80 -27.64 -14.51
C ASP A 298 -5.02 -28.46 -14.82
N ALA A 299 -4.95 -29.79 -14.87
CA ALA A 299 -6.17 -30.58 -14.76
C ALA A 299 -6.94 -30.23 -13.46
N HIS A 300 -6.23 -29.92 -12.36
CA HIS A 300 -6.85 -29.42 -11.13
C HIS A 300 -7.33 -27.97 -11.28
N VAL A 301 -6.57 -27.12 -11.98
CA VAL A 301 -6.94 -25.72 -12.26
C VAL A 301 -8.20 -25.66 -13.12
N GLU A 302 -8.25 -26.39 -14.23
CA GLU A 302 -9.40 -26.53 -15.13
C GLU A 302 -10.63 -27.08 -14.39
N LYS A 303 -10.45 -28.11 -13.55
CA LYS A 303 -11.53 -28.63 -12.71
C LYS A 303 -12.05 -27.58 -11.73
N LEU A 304 -11.15 -26.81 -11.10
CA LEU A 304 -11.55 -25.73 -10.20
C LEU A 304 -12.24 -24.60 -10.97
N LYS A 305 -11.74 -24.21 -12.15
CA LYS A 305 -12.34 -23.17 -12.99
C LYS A 305 -13.74 -23.58 -13.47
N ALA A 306 -13.91 -24.82 -13.92
CA ALA A 306 -15.24 -25.34 -14.26
C ALA A 306 -16.21 -25.32 -13.08
N ALA A 307 -15.73 -25.67 -11.87
CA ALA A 307 -16.52 -25.60 -10.66
C ALA A 307 -16.82 -24.16 -10.22
N TRP A 308 -15.87 -23.25 -10.44
CA TRP A 308 -16.00 -21.82 -10.19
C TRP A 308 -17.05 -21.18 -11.08
N ASP A 309 -16.93 -21.38 -12.40
CA ASP A 309 -17.83 -20.84 -13.43
C ASP A 309 -19.25 -21.37 -13.25
N LEU A 310 -19.38 -22.63 -12.83
CA LEU A 310 -20.68 -23.24 -12.59
C LEU A 310 -21.29 -22.75 -11.28
N TRP A 311 -20.58 -22.85 -10.15
CA TRP A 311 -21.19 -22.70 -8.83
C TRP A 311 -20.79 -21.43 -8.09
N ILE A 312 -19.52 -21.04 -8.10
CA ILE A 312 -19.02 -20.03 -7.15
C ILE A 312 -19.30 -18.62 -7.66
N GLU A 313 -18.85 -18.28 -8.86
CA GLU A 313 -19.03 -16.94 -9.41
C GLU A 313 -20.51 -16.57 -9.60
N PRO A 314 -21.35 -17.44 -10.18
CA PRO A 314 -22.78 -17.17 -10.25
C PRO A 314 -23.42 -16.99 -8.87
N PHE A 315 -22.99 -17.74 -7.86
CA PHE A 315 -23.49 -17.57 -6.50
C PHE A 315 -23.08 -16.22 -5.90
N ILE A 316 -21.81 -15.84 -6.04
CA ILE A 316 -21.31 -14.54 -5.58
C ILE A 316 -22.15 -13.41 -6.22
N LEU A 317 -22.31 -13.44 -7.54
CA LEU A 317 -22.99 -12.38 -8.28
C LEU A 317 -24.49 -12.30 -7.98
N GLN A 318 -25.17 -13.44 -7.85
CA GLN A 318 -26.62 -13.48 -7.71
C GLN A 318 -27.10 -13.41 -6.26
N HIS A 319 -26.26 -13.83 -5.29
CA HIS A 319 -26.70 -14.10 -3.92
C HIS A 319 -25.84 -13.41 -2.84
N GLU A 320 -24.52 -13.30 -3.02
CA GLU A 320 -23.65 -12.58 -2.06
C GLU A 320 -23.64 -11.06 -2.33
N LYS A 321 -23.41 -10.62 -3.57
CA LYS A 321 -23.35 -9.19 -3.94
C LYS A 321 -24.61 -8.40 -3.54
N PRO A 322 -25.84 -8.96 -3.61
CA PRO A 322 -27.04 -8.27 -3.11
C PRO A 322 -27.00 -7.89 -1.62
N LEU A 323 -26.19 -8.56 -0.80
CA LEU A 323 -26.03 -8.21 0.62
C LEU A 323 -25.53 -6.76 0.78
N ALA A 324 -24.69 -6.28 -0.15
CA ALA A 324 -24.16 -4.92 -0.16
C ALA A 324 -25.04 -3.88 -0.85
N GLN A 325 -26.08 -4.30 -1.57
CA GLN A 325 -26.88 -3.39 -2.40
C GLN A 325 -27.84 -2.53 -1.58
N GLN A 326 -28.49 -1.56 -2.23
CA GLN A 326 -29.44 -0.70 -1.55
C GLN A 326 -30.63 -1.52 -1.01
N GLY A 327 -30.70 -1.70 0.31
CA GLY A 327 -31.74 -2.50 0.96
C GLY A 327 -31.34 -3.97 1.21
N GLY A 328 -30.07 -4.31 0.98
CA GLY A 328 -29.48 -5.60 1.36
C GLY A 328 -29.44 -5.81 2.88
N SER A 329 -29.20 -7.06 3.28
CA SER A 329 -29.25 -7.49 4.69
C SER A 329 -27.95 -7.29 5.48
N ALA A 330 -26.85 -6.88 4.85
CA ALA A 330 -25.60 -6.65 5.58
C ALA A 330 -25.68 -5.40 6.47
N ASP A 331 -25.27 -5.56 7.72
CA ASP A 331 -25.13 -4.45 8.67
C ASP A 331 -23.86 -3.63 8.43
N ALA A 332 -22.82 -4.32 7.98
CA ALA A 332 -21.54 -3.73 7.59
C ALA A 332 -21.03 -4.40 6.30
N VAL A 333 -20.55 -3.61 5.35
CA VAL A 333 -19.94 -4.10 4.11
C VAL A 333 -18.50 -3.65 4.03
N PHE A 334 -17.56 -4.59 3.93
CA PHE A 334 -16.13 -4.35 3.85
C PHE A 334 -15.64 -4.74 2.45
N ALA A 335 -15.20 -3.79 1.63
CA ALA A 335 -14.67 -4.11 0.31
C ALA A 335 -13.20 -4.52 0.39
N LYS A 336 -12.76 -5.52 -0.39
CA LYS A 336 -11.36 -5.98 -0.49
C LYS A 336 -10.76 -5.76 -1.87
N ASP A 337 -9.51 -5.30 -1.92
CA ASP A 337 -8.69 -5.32 -3.14
C ASP A 337 -7.97 -6.67 -3.34
N ALA A 338 -7.22 -6.81 -4.44
CA ALA A 338 -6.46 -8.01 -4.81
C ALA A 338 -5.43 -8.46 -3.76
N SER A 339 -4.89 -7.51 -3.00
CA SER A 339 -3.91 -7.72 -1.94
C SER A 339 -4.56 -8.01 -0.58
N HIS A 340 -5.86 -8.34 -0.60
CA HIS A 340 -6.72 -8.55 0.55
C HIS A 340 -6.96 -7.30 1.44
N ASN A 341 -6.58 -6.09 1.01
CA ASN A 341 -6.81 -4.86 1.79
C ASN A 341 -8.27 -4.51 1.88
N ILE A 342 -8.74 -4.15 3.08
CA ILE A 342 -10.05 -3.53 3.22
C ILE A 342 -9.97 -2.10 2.64
N THR A 343 -10.65 -1.84 1.54
CA THR A 343 -10.60 -0.56 0.84
C THR A 343 -11.78 0.35 1.17
N LYS A 344 -12.88 -0.20 1.70
CA LYS A 344 -14.09 0.55 2.03
C LYS A 344 -14.86 -0.16 3.15
N ILE A 345 -15.47 0.60 4.04
CA ILE A 345 -16.47 0.11 5.01
C ILE A 345 -17.77 0.91 4.86
N ASP A 346 -18.91 0.24 4.69
CA ASP A 346 -20.26 0.84 4.66
C ASP A 346 -21.09 0.31 5.84
N LEU A 347 -21.49 1.19 6.77
CA LEU A 347 -22.24 0.87 8.00
C LEU A 347 -23.73 1.22 7.91
N LYS A 348 -24.35 0.96 6.77
CA LYS A 348 -25.72 1.32 6.42
C LYS A 348 -26.76 1.07 7.53
N SER A 349 -26.71 -0.05 8.25
CA SER A 349 -27.70 -0.36 9.29
C SER A 349 -27.53 0.47 10.57
N THR A 350 -26.32 0.96 10.85
CA THR A 350 -26.06 1.88 11.97
C THR A 350 -26.72 3.23 11.70
N LEU A 351 -26.62 3.73 10.47
CA LEU A 351 -27.34 4.94 10.04
C LEU A 351 -28.86 4.74 10.09
N LYS A 352 -29.36 3.54 9.73
CA LYS A 352 -30.79 3.21 9.78
C LYS A 352 -31.33 3.16 11.20
N SER A 353 -30.63 2.47 12.10
CA SER A 353 -31.01 2.36 13.52
C SER A 353 -31.01 3.73 14.19
N PHE A 354 -30.03 4.59 13.85
CA PHE A 354 -29.97 5.95 14.34
C PHE A 354 -31.13 6.82 13.83
N TYR A 355 -31.44 6.72 12.53
CA TYR A 355 -32.59 7.38 11.91
C TYR A 355 -33.90 6.94 12.58
N ASP A 356 -34.08 5.64 12.81
CA ASP A 356 -35.30 5.13 13.45
C ASP A 356 -35.43 5.59 14.90
N ALA A 357 -34.33 5.58 15.66
CA ALA A 357 -34.33 6.01 17.05
C ALA A 357 -34.55 7.51 17.26
N HIS A 358 -34.10 8.37 16.32
CA HIS A 358 -34.05 9.82 16.54
C HIS A 358 -34.94 10.64 15.60
N LEU A 359 -35.39 10.07 14.47
CA LEU A 359 -36.05 10.82 13.39
C LEU A 359 -37.38 10.21 12.93
N ALA A 360 -37.68 8.94 13.23
CA ALA A 360 -38.91 8.27 12.77
C ALA A 360 -40.23 8.88 13.31
N SER A 361 -40.19 9.60 14.43
CA SER A 361 -41.40 10.14 15.08
C SER A 361 -41.71 11.61 14.78
N ALA A 362 -40.75 12.39 14.25
CA ALA A 362 -40.93 13.80 13.89
C ALA A 362 -39.78 14.27 12.97
N PRO A 363 -39.86 14.02 11.65
CA PRO A 363 -38.75 14.17 10.72
C PRO A 363 -38.59 15.63 10.24
N THR A 364 -38.25 16.55 11.16
CA THR A 364 -37.92 17.93 10.77
C THR A 364 -36.45 18.03 10.34
N GLN A 365 -36.18 18.86 9.33
CA GLN A 365 -34.83 19.05 8.77
C GLN A 365 -33.81 19.54 9.82
N ALA A 366 -34.26 20.36 10.77
CA ALA A 366 -33.43 20.84 11.87
C ALA A 366 -33.02 19.73 12.85
N ARG A 367 -33.89 18.73 13.09
CA ARG A 367 -33.55 17.56 13.93
C ARG A 367 -32.65 16.59 13.20
N ALA A 368 -32.85 16.36 11.89
CA ALA A 368 -31.93 15.55 11.09
C ALA A 368 -30.51 16.13 11.07
N ALA A 369 -30.38 17.46 10.88
CA ALA A 369 -29.11 18.15 10.95
C ALA A 369 -28.49 18.13 12.35
N SER A 370 -29.27 18.40 13.41
CA SER A 370 -28.79 18.34 14.80
C SER A 370 -28.40 16.93 15.24
N ALA A 371 -29.07 15.89 14.71
CA ALA A 371 -28.77 14.49 15.00
C ALA A 371 -27.50 14.02 14.29
N LEU A 372 -27.28 14.42 13.02
CA LEU A 372 -26.00 14.20 12.33
C LEU A 372 -24.84 14.93 13.03
N VAL A 373 -25.06 16.16 13.51
CA VAL A 373 -24.07 16.90 14.31
C VAL A 373 -23.74 16.19 15.63
N GLY A 374 -24.75 15.58 16.27
CA GLY A 374 -24.56 14.79 17.48
C GLY A 374 -23.85 13.45 17.25
N ALA A 375 -24.13 12.78 16.12
CA ALA A 375 -23.51 11.50 15.76
C ALA A 375 -22.05 11.63 15.28
N PHE A 376 -21.70 12.75 14.64
CA PHE A 376 -20.37 12.97 14.03
C PHE A 376 -19.55 14.11 14.68
N GLY A 377 -20.04 14.71 15.78
CA GLY A 377 -19.24 15.55 16.69
C GLY A 377 -18.80 16.94 16.18
N ARG A 378 -19.46 17.54 15.18
CA ARG A 378 -19.04 18.83 14.58
C ARG A 378 -20.01 19.99 14.86
N ALA A 379 -19.98 20.53 16.08
CA ALA A 379 -20.83 21.66 16.49
C ALA A 379 -20.59 22.97 15.71
N SER A 380 -19.39 23.18 15.14
CA SER A 380 -19.01 24.38 14.38
C SER A 380 -19.68 24.49 12.99
N LEU A 381 -20.24 23.39 12.47
CA LEU A 381 -20.91 23.35 11.16
C LEU A 381 -22.42 23.64 11.24
N ALA A 382 -23.01 23.66 12.45
CA ALA A 382 -24.44 23.89 12.66
C ALA A 382 -25.00 25.15 11.94
N PRO A 383 -24.30 26.30 11.87
CA PRO A 383 -24.80 27.48 11.16
C PRO A 383 -24.80 27.33 9.64
N LEU A 384 -23.83 26.60 9.07
CA LEU A 384 -23.72 26.33 7.63
C LEU A 384 -24.81 25.33 7.18
N LEU A 385 -25.08 24.33 8.02
CA LEU A 385 -26.12 23.31 7.83
C LEU A 385 -27.53 23.90 7.78
N LEU A 386 -27.85 24.78 8.74
CA LEU A 386 -29.12 25.51 8.75
C LEU A 386 -29.28 26.39 7.51
N LYS A 387 -28.18 27.00 7.03
CA LYS A 387 -28.17 27.93 5.90
C LYS A 387 -28.34 27.22 4.54
N GLN A 388 -27.75 26.05 4.33
CA GLN A 388 -27.91 25.27 3.10
C GLN A 388 -29.28 24.57 3.01
N ALA A 389 -29.82 24.08 4.14
CA ALA A 389 -31.18 23.52 4.19
C ALA A 389 -32.25 24.56 3.78
N SER A 390 -32.10 25.81 4.25
CA SER A 390 -32.98 26.92 3.85
C SER A 390 -32.80 27.40 2.40
N ALA A 391 -31.69 27.08 1.73
CA ALA A 391 -31.40 27.53 0.36
C ALA A 391 -31.95 26.59 -0.73
N ARG A 392 -32.16 25.30 -0.42
CA ARG A 392 -32.66 24.29 -1.40
C ARG A 392 -34.18 24.17 -1.45
N PHE A 393 -34.91 24.78 -0.50
CA PHE A 393 -36.37 24.80 -0.48
C PHE A 393 -36.88 26.21 -0.17
N PRO A 394 -37.14 27.06 -1.19
CA PRO A 394 -37.60 28.42 -0.93
C PRO A 394 -39.00 28.41 -0.29
N SER A 395 -39.15 29.14 0.81
CA SER A 395 -40.45 29.41 1.41
C SER A 395 -41.34 30.18 0.42
N SER A 396 -42.42 29.57 -0.04
CA SER A 396 -43.41 30.25 -0.86
C SER A 396 -44.29 31.17 0.00
N SER A 397 -44.08 32.49 -0.08
CA SER A 397 -45.12 33.48 0.27
C SER A 397 -45.00 34.72 -0.63
N PRO A 398 -46.12 35.26 -1.17
CA PRO A 398 -46.11 36.45 -2.02
C PRO A 398 -46.26 37.76 -1.22
N SER A 399 -45.76 38.87 -1.78
CA SER A 399 -45.78 40.21 -1.18
C SER A 399 -47.18 40.89 -1.23
N PRO A 400 -47.43 41.93 -0.41
CA PRO A 400 -48.78 42.47 -0.20
C PRO A 400 -49.10 43.64 -1.15
N SER A 401 -50.38 43.75 -1.54
CA SER A 401 -50.95 44.93 -2.22
C SER A 401 -52.00 45.62 -1.32
N PRO A 402 -52.20 46.96 -1.41
CA PRO A 402 -52.99 47.72 -0.44
C PRO A 402 -54.50 47.80 -0.79
N PRO A 403 -55.38 48.20 0.16
CA PRO A 403 -56.78 47.77 0.21
C PRO A 403 -57.79 48.79 -0.34
N PRO A 404 -59.07 48.41 -0.47
CA PRO A 404 -60.12 49.30 0.01
C PRO A 404 -61.29 48.64 0.77
N LYS A 405 -61.58 49.27 1.93
CA LYS A 405 -62.90 49.70 2.46
C LYS A 405 -64.11 48.76 2.43
N SER A 406 -64.50 48.26 3.61
CA SER A 406 -65.60 48.80 4.45
C SER A 406 -66.49 47.74 5.13
N LEU A 407 -66.93 48.12 6.35
CA LEU A 407 -68.13 47.71 7.10
C LEU A 407 -68.15 46.38 7.88
N ALA A 408 -67.97 46.58 9.19
CA ALA A 408 -68.83 46.14 10.30
C ALA A 408 -68.85 44.66 10.77
N SER A 409 -68.33 44.52 11.99
CA SER A 409 -68.90 43.81 13.15
C SER A 409 -68.56 42.34 13.42
N SER A 410 -68.34 42.11 14.73
CA SER A 410 -68.23 40.87 15.52
C SER A 410 -66.97 40.00 15.37
N SER A 411 -66.10 40.13 16.39
CA SER A 411 -65.23 39.14 17.04
C SER A 411 -65.08 37.73 16.44
N PRO A 412 -63.85 37.27 16.13
CA PRO A 412 -63.58 35.87 15.81
C PRO A 412 -63.11 35.06 17.04
N SER A 413 -63.61 33.83 17.13
CA SER A 413 -62.97 32.69 17.78
C SER A 413 -61.85 32.15 16.88
N PRO A 414 -60.72 31.62 17.41
CA PRO A 414 -59.75 30.92 16.58
C PRO A 414 -60.23 29.48 16.36
N SER A 415 -60.69 29.19 15.14
CA SER A 415 -60.80 27.84 14.60
C SER A 415 -59.77 27.68 13.49
N GLU A 416 -59.06 26.55 13.53
CA GLU A 416 -58.31 25.92 12.45
C GLU A 416 -57.08 26.68 11.95
N GLU A 417 -55.94 26.42 12.60
CA GLU A 417 -54.62 26.57 11.96
C GLU A 417 -54.52 25.57 10.80
N ASP A 418 -54.31 26.11 9.60
CA ASP A 418 -53.90 25.41 8.40
C ASP A 418 -52.63 24.57 8.66
N SER A 419 -52.81 23.28 8.96
CA SER A 419 -51.70 22.34 9.00
C SER A 419 -51.34 21.89 7.58
N TRP A 420 -50.33 22.52 6.98
CA TRP A 420 -49.64 21.96 5.83
C TRP A 420 -48.67 20.87 6.33
N PRO A 421 -48.66 19.65 5.74
CA PRO A 421 -47.69 18.64 6.12
C PRO A 421 -46.32 19.04 5.58
N GLU A 422 -45.41 19.48 6.44
CA GLU A 422 -43.99 19.50 6.10
C GLU A 422 -43.55 18.06 5.80
N ALA A 423 -43.17 17.79 4.55
CA ALA A 423 -42.79 16.45 4.11
C ALA A 423 -41.58 15.95 4.91
N GLY A 424 -41.74 14.81 5.58
CA GLY A 424 -40.67 14.19 6.37
C GLY A 424 -39.47 13.78 5.53
N VAL A 425 -38.27 13.97 6.07
CA VAL A 425 -37.01 13.52 5.47
C VAL A 425 -36.98 11.98 5.45
N SER A 426 -37.01 11.35 4.28
CA SER A 426 -36.87 9.88 4.15
C SER A 426 -35.49 9.40 4.61
N PHE A 427 -35.36 8.10 4.94
CA PHE A 427 -34.05 7.52 5.28
C PHE A 427 -33.03 7.71 4.15
N ASP A 428 -33.45 7.55 2.90
CA ASP A 428 -32.58 7.77 1.75
C ASP A 428 -32.15 9.24 1.63
N ALA A 429 -33.07 10.19 1.82
CA ALA A 429 -32.74 11.62 1.84
C ALA A 429 -31.83 11.99 3.03
N PHE A 430 -31.96 11.30 4.17
CA PHE A 430 -31.10 11.46 5.33
C PHE A 430 -29.67 10.96 5.06
N VAL A 431 -29.52 9.80 4.42
CA VAL A 431 -28.22 9.23 4.00
C VAL A 431 -27.58 10.10 2.92
N ASP A 432 -28.32 10.52 1.90
CA ASP A 432 -27.82 11.40 0.83
C ASP A 432 -27.43 12.78 1.36
N THR A 433 -28.17 13.32 2.33
CA THR A 433 -27.81 14.57 3.00
C THR A 433 -26.56 14.41 3.85
N ALA A 434 -26.43 13.32 4.62
CA ALA A 434 -25.19 13.03 5.35
C ALA A 434 -23.98 12.94 4.41
N ARG A 435 -24.15 12.27 3.26
CA ARG A 435 -23.12 12.13 2.23
C ARG A 435 -22.71 13.48 1.62
N GLN A 436 -23.69 14.28 1.19
CA GLN A 436 -23.43 15.58 0.55
C GLN A 436 -22.89 16.64 1.53
N LEU A 437 -23.20 16.55 2.82
CA LEU A 437 -22.66 17.43 3.84
C LEU A 437 -21.19 17.12 4.18
N ILE A 438 -20.81 15.85 4.10
CA ILE A 438 -19.40 15.42 4.15
C ILE A 438 -18.66 15.95 2.91
N GLU A 439 -19.30 15.97 1.74
CA GLU A 439 -18.73 16.50 0.48
C GLU A 439 -18.66 18.05 0.43
N ALA A 440 -19.60 18.77 1.07
CA ALA A 440 -19.76 20.22 0.95
C ALA A 440 -18.90 21.08 1.92
N SER A 441 -18.15 20.48 2.85
CA SER A 441 -17.32 21.23 3.81
C SER A 441 -16.04 21.83 3.23
N GLY A 442 -15.78 21.70 1.93
CA GLY A 442 -14.73 22.44 1.22
C GLY A 442 -13.27 22.09 1.59
N GLU A 443 -13.06 21.13 2.49
CA GLU A 443 -11.74 20.61 2.88
C GLU A 443 -11.66 19.10 2.65
N LEU A 444 -11.91 18.66 1.43
CA LEU A 444 -11.47 17.34 0.97
C LEU A 444 -10.82 17.54 -0.40
N PRO A 445 -9.51 17.30 -0.55
CA PRO A 445 -8.96 16.89 -1.84
C PRO A 445 -9.78 15.72 -2.35
N GLN A 446 -9.96 15.63 -3.67
CA GLN A 446 -10.71 14.56 -4.34
C GLN A 446 -10.52 13.21 -3.64
N ILE A 447 -11.64 12.67 -3.12
CA ILE A 447 -11.60 11.56 -2.17
C ILE A 447 -11.28 10.26 -2.93
N GLY A 448 -9.99 9.97 -3.06
CA GLY A 448 -9.46 8.65 -3.33
C GLY A 448 -9.55 7.81 -2.05
N TRP A 449 -10.63 7.05 -1.91
CA TRP A 449 -10.93 6.22 -0.75
C TRP A 449 -10.05 4.96 -0.72
N HIS A 450 -8.75 5.02 -0.40
CA HIS A 450 -7.94 3.80 -0.29
C HIS A 450 -6.81 3.90 0.75
N ARG A 451 -6.86 3.06 1.80
CA ARG A 451 -5.77 2.14 2.21
C ARG A 451 -6.16 1.26 3.43
N PHE A 452 -5.61 0.03 3.44
CA PHE A 452 -5.37 -0.92 4.54
C PHE A 452 -6.35 -2.07 4.81
N VAL A 453 -5.87 -3.33 4.65
CA VAL A 453 -5.68 -4.42 5.65
C VAL A 453 -5.15 -5.66 4.91
N THR A 454 -3.86 -5.98 4.93
CA THR A 454 -3.43 -7.24 4.28
C THR A 454 -3.90 -8.46 5.10
N SER A 455 -4.55 -9.42 4.44
CA SER A 455 -4.89 -10.73 5.04
C SER A 455 -4.16 -11.89 4.37
N SER A 456 -3.08 -11.65 3.63
CA SER A 456 -2.28 -12.71 3.02
C SER A 456 -1.23 -13.22 4.01
N ALA A 457 -1.46 -14.40 4.57
CA ALA A 457 -0.40 -15.22 5.14
C ALA A 457 0.53 -15.69 4.00
N THR A 458 1.59 -14.95 3.70
CA THR A 458 2.69 -15.42 2.85
C THR A 458 3.55 -16.36 3.68
N ALA A 459 3.28 -17.66 3.53
CA ALA A 459 4.11 -18.70 4.12
C ALA A 459 5.55 -18.61 3.56
N HIS A 460 6.51 -18.36 4.44
CA HIS A 460 7.91 -18.67 4.21
C HIS A 460 8.05 -20.16 3.89
N LEU A 461 8.19 -20.50 2.60
CA LEU A 461 8.63 -21.83 2.20
C LEU A 461 10.13 -21.94 2.44
N SER A 462 10.47 -22.47 3.61
CA SER A 462 11.79 -23.03 3.91
C SER A 462 12.15 -24.07 2.85
N GLY A 463 13.38 -23.96 2.33
CA GLY A 463 13.86 -24.70 1.19
C GLY A 463 13.67 -26.22 1.27
N LYS A 464 13.19 -26.77 0.16
CA LYS A 464 13.71 -27.97 -0.51
C LYS A 464 13.15 -28.00 -1.92
N GLU A 465 14.06 -28.08 -2.89
CA GLU A 465 13.77 -28.27 -4.31
C GLU A 465 12.82 -29.46 -4.50
N ASP A 466 11.76 -29.30 -5.28
CA ASP A 466 11.28 -30.38 -6.13
C ASP A 466 10.60 -29.84 -7.39
N SER A 467 11.25 -30.10 -8.51
CA SER A 467 10.77 -29.88 -9.87
C SER A 467 9.60 -30.82 -10.17
N ARG A 468 8.41 -30.29 -10.48
CA ARG A 468 7.45 -30.83 -11.47
C ARG A 468 6.10 -30.05 -11.51
N PHE A 469 5.73 -29.65 -12.73
CA PHE A 469 4.42 -29.14 -13.19
C PHE A 469 4.02 -27.67 -12.94
N LYS A 470 4.57 -26.80 -13.82
CA LYS A 470 3.77 -25.78 -14.56
C LYS A 470 2.53 -26.44 -15.12
N LEU A 471 1.39 -25.76 -15.09
CA LEU A 471 0.27 -26.03 -15.97
C LEU A 471 -0.73 -24.83 -15.86
N ASN A 472 -1.36 -24.52 -16.99
CA ASN A 472 -1.71 -23.26 -17.64
C ASN A 472 -2.83 -22.40 -17.04
N ALA A 473 -2.44 -21.19 -16.64
CA ALA A 473 -3.18 -19.97 -16.94
C ALA A 473 -3.27 -19.82 -18.47
N GLY A 474 -4.43 -19.38 -18.98
CA GLY A 474 -4.65 -19.20 -20.41
C GLY A 474 -3.54 -18.36 -21.05
N CYS A 475 -2.70 -19.02 -21.85
CA CYS A 475 -1.76 -18.44 -22.80
C CYS A 475 -0.89 -17.28 -22.27
N LEU A 476 -0.14 -17.49 -21.17
CA LEU A 476 1.10 -16.73 -20.97
C LEU A 476 2.23 -17.56 -21.57
N VAL A 477 2.63 -17.18 -22.79
CA VAL A 477 3.84 -17.65 -23.44
C VAL A 477 5.01 -17.31 -22.49
N SER A 478 5.43 -18.25 -21.63
CA SER A 478 6.60 -18.11 -20.76
C SER A 478 7.92 -18.19 -21.58
N GLY A 479 7.97 -17.48 -22.71
CA GLY A 479 9.07 -17.43 -23.64
C GLY A 479 9.16 -16.11 -24.43
N SER A 480 8.30 -15.13 -24.18
CA SER A 480 8.34 -13.83 -24.88
C SER A 480 9.10 -12.74 -24.14
N PHE A 481 9.18 -12.71 -22.81
CA PHE A 481 9.92 -11.65 -22.12
C PHE A 481 11.40 -11.71 -22.48
N LYS A 482 11.91 -10.65 -23.11
CA LYS A 482 13.32 -10.54 -23.52
C LYS A 482 13.82 -9.14 -23.27
N CYS A 483 15.07 -9.04 -22.84
CA CYS A 483 15.80 -7.78 -22.85
C CYS A 483 16.92 -7.84 -23.88
N ALA A 484 17.34 -6.67 -24.34
CA ALA A 484 18.55 -6.49 -25.11
C ALA A 484 19.12 -5.10 -24.84
N SER A 485 20.42 -4.92 -25.03
CA SER A 485 21.01 -3.60 -25.04
C SER A 485 22.00 -3.44 -26.20
N VAL A 486 22.05 -2.22 -26.71
CA VAL A 486 22.80 -1.87 -27.92
C VAL A 486 23.45 -0.50 -27.74
N ALA A 487 24.71 -0.37 -28.13
CA ALA A 487 25.38 0.93 -28.21
C ALA A 487 24.94 1.65 -29.49
N ILE A 488 24.68 2.95 -29.40
CA ILE A 488 24.38 3.77 -30.59
C ILE A 488 25.72 4.21 -31.19
N GLN A 489 26.11 3.58 -32.31
CA GLN A 489 27.30 3.89 -33.07
C GLN A 489 26.90 4.41 -34.46
N GLY A 490 26.67 5.71 -34.58
CA GLY A 490 26.22 6.33 -35.84
C GLY A 490 24.71 6.58 -35.89
N ASP A 491 24.02 6.04 -36.90
CA ASP A 491 22.60 6.30 -37.14
C ASP A 491 21.71 5.64 -36.06
N CYS A 492 20.69 6.37 -35.60
CA CYS A 492 19.74 5.88 -34.60
C CYS A 492 18.84 4.76 -35.17
N ALA A 493 18.50 4.80 -36.46
CA ALA A 493 17.70 3.75 -37.10
C ALA A 493 18.44 2.42 -37.17
N ASP A 494 19.75 2.45 -37.45
CA ASP A 494 20.60 1.25 -37.43
C ASP A 494 20.69 0.66 -36.03
N ALA A 495 20.86 1.51 -35.00
CA ALA A 495 20.87 1.07 -33.61
C ALA A 495 19.53 0.44 -33.18
N LEU A 496 18.39 0.98 -33.63
CA LEU A 496 17.07 0.39 -33.40
C LEU A 496 16.91 -0.95 -34.12
N SER A 497 17.40 -1.08 -35.36
CA SER A 497 17.39 -2.37 -36.07
C SER A 497 18.24 -3.42 -35.33
N ASN A 498 19.43 -3.04 -34.89
CA ASN A 498 20.31 -3.90 -34.10
C ASN A 498 19.66 -4.31 -32.76
N LEU A 499 18.84 -3.44 -32.16
CA LEU A 499 18.10 -3.76 -30.94
C LEU A 499 17.04 -4.83 -31.21
N VAL A 500 16.29 -4.72 -32.30
CA VAL A 500 15.32 -5.74 -32.72
C VAL A 500 16.01 -7.07 -33.01
N ASP A 501 17.14 -7.04 -33.71
CA ASP A 501 17.94 -8.25 -34.00
C ASP A 501 18.45 -8.90 -32.71
N SER A 502 18.87 -8.10 -31.74
CA SER A 502 19.32 -8.56 -30.41
C SER A 502 18.17 -9.11 -29.56
N LEU A 503 16.93 -8.69 -29.81
CA LEU A 503 15.71 -9.29 -29.27
C LEU A 503 15.24 -10.52 -30.08
N ALA A 504 16.08 -11.02 -30.98
CA ALA A 504 15.80 -12.12 -31.91
C ALA A 504 14.59 -11.83 -32.81
N GLY A 505 14.52 -10.61 -33.36
CA GLY A 505 13.48 -10.16 -34.28
C GLY A 505 12.17 -9.72 -33.61
N ALA A 506 12.11 -9.72 -32.27
CA ALA A 506 10.90 -9.34 -31.55
C ALA A 506 10.75 -7.81 -31.43
N THR A 507 9.49 -7.34 -31.48
CA THR A 507 9.16 -5.90 -31.38
C THR A 507 9.21 -5.42 -29.94
N PRO A 508 9.99 -4.38 -29.60
CA PRO A 508 10.02 -3.86 -28.23
C PRO A 508 8.67 -3.31 -27.79
N THR A 509 8.32 -3.52 -26.52
CA THR A 509 7.22 -2.83 -25.82
C THR A 509 7.73 -1.65 -25.00
N PHE A 510 9.02 -1.62 -24.70
CA PHE A 510 9.66 -0.52 -24.00
C PHE A 510 11.10 -0.33 -24.46
N VAL A 511 11.56 0.92 -24.55
CA VAL A 511 12.92 1.30 -24.93
C VAL A 511 13.44 2.37 -23.98
N MET A 512 14.53 2.07 -23.27
CA MET A 512 15.30 3.04 -22.50
C MET A 512 16.47 3.59 -23.30
N VAL A 513 16.68 4.90 -23.25
CA VAL A 513 17.77 5.60 -23.91
C VAL A 513 18.61 6.36 -22.88
N TYR A 514 19.90 6.06 -22.84
CA TYR A 514 20.87 6.85 -22.09
C TYR A 514 21.86 7.51 -23.05
N THR A 515 22.11 8.80 -22.90
CA THR A 515 22.96 9.55 -23.82
C THR A 515 23.64 10.75 -23.16
N THR A 516 24.84 11.12 -23.62
CA THR A 516 25.49 12.38 -23.25
C THR A 516 24.98 13.58 -24.05
N ASP A 517 24.17 13.34 -25.09
CA ASP A 517 23.68 14.36 -26.03
C ASP A 517 22.14 14.41 -26.06
N PRO A 518 21.50 15.47 -25.54
CA PRO A 518 20.05 15.68 -25.63
C PRO A 518 19.46 15.50 -27.03
N ASP A 519 20.20 15.86 -28.09
CA ASP A 519 19.71 15.73 -29.46
C ASP A 519 19.53 14.27 -29.88
N THR A 520 20.32 13.34 -29.31
CA THR A 520 20.17 11.90 -29.54
C THR A 520 18.80 11.41 -29.07
N ILE A 521 18.26 11.94 -27.97
CA ILE A 521 16.92 11.57 -27.48
C ILE A 521 15.86 11.91 -28.53
N ARG A 522 15.95 13.09 -29.16
CA ARG A 522 15.01 13.51 -30.22
C ARG A 522 15.15 12.64 -31.47
N ARG A 523 16.39 12.32 -31.88
CA ARG A 523 16.65 11.45 -33.03
C ARG A 523 16.12 10.02 -32.81
N VAL A 524 16.33 9.43 -31.63
CA VAL A 524 15.80 8.10 -31.31
C VAL A 524 14.27 8.10 -31.26
N ASN A 525 13.65 9.11 -30.64
CA ASN A 525 12.19 9.25 -30.64
C ASN A 525 11.62 9.36 -32.06
N ALA A 526 12.21 10.20 -32.92
CA ALA A 526 11.79 10.35 -34.30
C ALA A 526 11.96 9.03 -35.10
N ALA A 527 13.05 8.31 -34.88
CA ALA A 527 13.29 7.02 -35.53
C ALA A 527 12.31 5.94 -35.06
N CYS A 528 11.99 5.88 -33.76
CA CYS A 528 10.95 4.98 -33.23
C CYS A 528 9.56 5.27 -33.82
N GLN A 529 9.24 6.56 -34.05
CA GLN A 529 7.97 6.95 -34.68
C GLN A 529 7.90 6.58 -36.15
N ALA A 530 9.04 6.58 -36.85
CA ALA A 530 9.12 6.22 -38.27
C ALA A 530 9.12 4.71 -38.52
N ASP A 531 9.48 3.89 -37.53
CA ASP A 531 9.57 2.44 -37.63
C ASP A 531 8.32 1.74 -37.03
N PRO A 532 7.51 1.04 -37.84
CA PRO A 532 6.31 0.34 -37.37
C PRO A 532 6.57 -0.66 -36.23
N ARG A 533 7.79 -1.21 -36.13
CA ARG A 533 8.17 -2.17 -35.06
C ARG A 533 8.17 -1.56 -33.67
N PHE A 534 8.23 -0.23 -33.56
CA PHE A 534 8.32 0.52 -32.30
C PHE A 534 7.06 1.33 -31.99
N GLN A 535 6.01 1.23 -32.83
CA GLN A 535 4.81 2.05 -32.69
C GLN A 535 4.08 1.85 -31.35
N ALA A 536 4.18 0.66 -30.78
CA ALA A 536 3.61 0.30 -29.48
C ALA A 536 4.61 0.46 -28.31
N ALA A 537 5.86 0.83 -28.58
CA ALA A 537 6.89 0.93 -27.57
C ALA A 537 6.79 2.25 -26.80
N VAL A 538 6.86 2.20 -25.47
CA VAL A 538 7.12 3.39 -24.66
C VAL A 538 8.62 3.68 -24.69
N VAL A 539 8.99 4.90 -25.08
CA VAL A 539 10.38 5.36 -25.07
C VAL A 539 10.60 6.21 -23.84
N GLN A 540 11.55 5.84 -22.99
CA GLN A 540 12.04 6.68 -21.89
C GLN A 540 13.50 7.03 -22.13
N ALA A 541 13.89 8.26 -21.79
CA ALA A 541 15.27 8.69 -21.95
C ALA A 541 15.73 9.62 -20.84
N CYS A 542 17.04 9.61 -20.61
CA CYS A 542 17.72 10.50 -19.67
C CYS A 542 19.13 10.81 -20.17
N THR A 543 19.56 12.06 -19.99
CA THR A 543 20.97 12.40 -20.18
C THR A 543 21.83 11.86 -19.05
N THR A 544 23.06 11.48 -19.38
CA THR A 544 24.01 10.80 -18.48
C THR A 544 25.39 11.45 -18.56
N CYS A 545 26.12 11.41 -17.46
CA CYS A 545 27.49 11.88 -17.34
C CYS A 545 28.49 10.87 -17.92
N LEU A 546 29.57 11.33 -18.57
CA LEU A 546 30.66 10.49 -19.12
C LEU A 546 30.27 9.37 -20.12
N GLY A 547 28.98 9.17 -20.41
CA GLY A 547 28.48 8.07 -21.24
C GLY A 547 27.54 7.11 -20.50
N SER A 548 27.25 6.00 -21.16
CA SER A 548 26.47 4.89 -20.67
C SER A 548 27.31 3.61 -20.74
N LEU A 549 27.10 2.69 -19.79
CA LEU A 549 27.68 1.35 -19.80
C LEU A 549 26.64 0.38 -20.35
N THR A 550 27.05 -0.58 -21.19
CA THR A 550 26.12 -1.53 -21.78
C THR A 550 26.79 -2.89 -21.99
N SER A 551 26.01 -3.98 -21.93
CA SER A 551 26.55 -5.31 -22.20
C SER A 551 27.11 -5.46 -23.63
N SER A 552 26.67 -4.63 -24.58
CA SER A 552 27.14 -4.64 -25.97
C SER A 552 28.50 -3.97 -26.19
N SER A 553 29.12 -3.39 -25.15
CA SER A 553 30.44 -2.74 -25.22
C SER A 553 31.26 -3.05 -23.97
N ASN A 554 32.57 -3.22 -24.14
CA ASN A 554 33.48 -3.40 -22.99
C ASN A 554 33.81 -2.06 -22.31
N THR A 555 33.71 -0.96 -23.03
CA THR A 555 33.97 0.39 -22.52
C THR A 555 32.68 1.20 -22.46
N GLY A 556 32.69 2.33 -21.74
CA GLY A 556 31.62 3.32 -21.84
C GLY A 556 31.40 3.78 -23.28
N VAL A 557 30.13 4.05 -23.61
CA VAL A 557 29.69 4.55 -24.92
C VAL A 557 28.93 5.86 -24.74
N PRO A 558 28.97 6.81 -25.70
CA PRO A 558 28.26 8.08 -25.56
C PRO A 558 26.74 7.89 -25.44
N SER A 559 26.19 6.83 -26.04
CA SER A 559 24.76 6.55 -26.00
C SER A 559 24.45 5.07 -26.11
N SER A 560 23.40 4.61 -25.44
CA SER A 560 22.93 3.23 -25.46
C SER A 560 21.41 3.14 -25.48
N LEU A 561 20.93 2.00 -25.96
CA LEU A 561 19.54 1.56 -25.92
C LEU A 561 19.43 0.32 -25.02
N PHE A 562 18.34 0.22 -24.26
CA PHE A 562 17.91 -1.01 -23.62
C PHE A 562 16.45 -1.28 -23.98
N GLY A 563 16.19 -2.39 -24.66
CA GLY A 563 14.86 -2.78 -25.11
C GLY A 563 14.29 -3.89 -24.26
N ILE A 564 13.00 -3.80 -23.96
CA ILE A 564 12.20 -4.90 -23.40
C ILE A 564 11.17 -5.29 -24.45
N HIS A 565 11.08 -6.59 -24.75
CA HIS A 565 9.95 -7.18 -25.43
C HIS A 565 9.10 -7.90 -24.38
N ASP A 566 7.94 -7.34 -24.07
CA ASP A 566 6.96 -7.92 -23.15
C ASP A 566 5.53 -7.70 -23.67
N PRO A 567 5.07 -8.48 -24.66
CA PRO A 567 3.81 -8.24 -25.36
C PRO A 567 2.57 -8.43 -24.49
N SER A 568 2.70 -9.03 -23.31
CA SER A 568 1.59 -9.24 -22.36
C SER A 568 1.69 -8.33 -21.13
N GLY A 569 2.77 -7.55 -20.99
CA GLY A 569 2.90 -6.54 -19.96
C GLY A 569 2.31 -5.21 -20.41
N VAL A 570 2.01 -4.33 -19.44
CA VAL A 570 1.51 -2.99 -19.72
C VAL A 570 2.59 -1.97 -19.38
N TYR A 571 2.85 -1.07 -20.32
CA TYR A 571 3.89 -0.05 -20.24
C TYR A 571 3.29 1.27 -20.70
N THR A 572 3.36 2.29 -19.86
CA THR A 572 2.82 3.62 -20.15
C THR A 572 3.77 4.68 -19.64
N GLY A 573 3.70 5.88 -20.20
CA GLY A 573 4.61 6.94 -19.77
C GLY A 573 4.13 8.31 -20.17
N ALA A 574 4.51 9.29 -19.34
CA ALA A 574 4.18 10.70 -19.49
C ALA A 574 5.34 11.57 -18.99
N GLY A 575 5.36 12.82 -19.42
CA GLY A 575 6.36 13.79 -18.99
C GLY A 575 5.85 15.21 -19.06
N ALA A 576 6.31 16.05 -18.14
CA ALA A 576 5.93 17.45 -18.04
C ALA A 576 7.16 18.35 -17.84
N GLY A 577 7.23 19.42 -18.63
CA GLY A 577 8.16 20.51 -18.39
C GLY A 577 7.67 21.40 -17.25
N ILE A 578 8.59 22.03 -16.52
CA ILE A 578 8.26 22.85 -15.36
C ILE A 578 8.47 24.32 -15.71
N ALA A 579 7.36 25.03 -15.87
CA ALA A 579 7.35 26.46 -16.20
C ALA A 579 7.77 27.32 -15.00
N ALA A 580 8.37 28.48 -15.27
CA ALA A 580 8.57 29.53 -14.27
C ALA A 580 7.23 30.22 -13.96
N THR A 581 7.05 30.72 -12.74
CA THR A 581 5.86 31.49 -12.36
C THR A 581 5.89 32.87 -13.01
N GLU A 582 4.76 33.28 -13.62
CA GLU A 582 4.67 34.52 -14.43
C GLU A 582 4.82 35.82 -13.62
N GLU A 583 4.70 35.78 -12.29
CA GLU A 583 4.63 37.00 -11.47
C GLU A 583 5.98 37.61 -11.07
N ASP A 584 7.10 36.89 -11.17
CA ASP A 584 8.42 37.38 -10.70
C ASP A 584 9.66 36.82 -11.42
N GLY A 585 9.52 35.87 -12.34
CA GLY A 585 10.67 35.25 -13.03
C GLY A 585 11.56 34.40 -12.12
N SER A 586 11.08 34.06 -10.92
CA SER A 586 11.80 33.22 -9.95
C SER A 586 11.85 31.75 -10.40
N ALA A 587 12.81 30.99 -9.88
CA ALA A 587 12.88 29.55 -10.14
C ALA A 587 11.68 28.85 -9.48
N PRO A 588 11.00 27.90 -10.17
CA PRO A 588 9.83 27.20 -9.64
C PRO A 588 10.23 26.39 -8.41
N GLY A 589 9.56 26.66 -7.29
CA GLY A 589 9.81 25.98 -6.01
C GLY A 589 9.29 24.53 -5.99
N ALA A 590 9.62 23.81 -4.91
CA ALA A 590 9.32 22.39 -4.71
C ALA A 590 7.86 21.99 -5.01
N GLY A 591 6.88 22.85 -4.68
CA GLY A 591 5.47 22.59 -4.95
C GLY A 591 5.11 22.42 -6.44
N ALA A 592 5.80 23.14 -7.34
CA ALA A 592 5.60 23.00 -8.78
C ALA A 592 6.10 21.64 -9.28
N TRP A 593 7.24 21.18 -8.76
CA TRP A 593 7.81 19.87 -9.08
C TRP A 593 6.94 18.73 -8.58
N LYS A 594 6.46 18.83 -7.33
CA LYS A 594 5.51 17.87 -6.75
C LYS A 594 4.24 17.75 -7.59
N THR A 595 3.66 18.89 -7.95
CA THR A 595 2.44 18.93 -8.76
C THR A 595 2.66 18.34 -10.16
N ALA A 596 3.77 18.69 -10.82
CA ALA A 596 4.11 18.14 -12.12
C ALA A 596 4.33 16.62 -12.06
N ALA A 597 5.07 16.14 -11.07
CA ALA A 597 5.34 14.72 -10.86
C ALA A 597 4.06 13.92 -10.58
N GLN A 598 3.17 14.45 -9.74
CA GLN A 598 1.86 13.85 -9.47
C GLN A 598 1.01 13.77 -10.73
N ALA A 599 0.96 14.85 -11.52
CA ALA A 599 0.18 14.89 -12.76
C ALA A 599 0.67 13.86 -13.79
N VAL A 600 1.99 13.77 -14.05
CA VAL A 600 2.52 12.81 -15.03
C VAL A 600 2.38 11.37 -14.57
N ALA A 601 2.52 11.11 -13.27
CA ALA A 601 2.33 9.76 -12.72
C ALA A 601 0.85 9.35 -12.78
N ALA A 602 -0.09 10.26 -12.49
CA ALA A 602 -1.52 10.03 -12.64
C ALA A 602 -1.91 9.79 -14.10
N GLU A 603 -1.41 10.60 -15.04
CA GLU A 603 -1.66 10.42 -16.48
C GLU A 603 -1.17 9.05 -16.97
N ALA A 604 0.05 8.64 -16.59
CA ALA A 604 0.56 7.32 -16.93
C ALA A 604 -0.29 6.21 -16.29
N LEU A 605 -0.75 6.39 -15.04
CA LEU A 605 -1.59 5.40 -14.35
C LEU A 605 -2.95 5.25 -15.04
N GLU A 606 -3.61 6.35 -15.39
CA GLU A 606 -4.87 6.35 -16.14
C GLU A 606 -4.72 5.65 -17.49
N ALA A 607 -3.63 5.92 -18.22
CA ALA A 607 -3.31 5.23 -19.46
C ALA A 607 -3.09 3.72 -19.25
N GLY A 608 -2.42 3.33 -18.16
CA GLY A 608 -2.16 1.93 -17.82
C GLY A 608 -3.46 1.18 -17.51
N VAL A 609 -4.32 1.78 -16.67
CA VAL A 609 -5.65 1.23 -16.34
C VAL A 609 -6.51 1.11 -17.58
N ALA A 610 -6.51 2.11 -18.47
CA ALA A 610 -7.23 2.04 -19.74
C ALA A 610 -6.70 0.94 -20.67
N ALA A 611 -5.41 0.61 -20.58
CA ALA A 611 -4.78 -0.51 -21.28
C ALA A 611 -4.95 -1.88 -20.57
N GLY A 612 -5.70 -1.93 -19.46
CA GLY A 612 -5.99 -3.17 -18.72
C GLY A 612 -4.96 -3.56 -17.67
N ALA A 613 -4.08 -2.63 -17.26
CA ALA A 613 -3.16 -2.89 -16.16
C ALA A 613 -3.89 -3.10 -14.83
N SER A 614 -3.36 -3.99 -13.99
CA SER A 614 -3.83 -4.23 -12.63
C SER A 614 -2.65 -4.37 -11.66
N GLY A 615 -2.88 -4.03 -10.39
CA GLY A 615 -1.82 -4.03 -9.36
C GLY A 615 -0.92 -2.79 -9.39
N VAL A 616 0.06 -2.76 -8.50
CA VAL A 616 0.97 -1.62 -8.32
C VAL A 616 2.11 -1.69 -9.35
N PRO A 617 2.33 -0.64 -10.17
CA PRO A 617 3.41 -0.64 -11.15
C PRO A 617 4.78 -0.46 -10.49
N LEU A 618 5.81 -0.87 -11.22
CA LEU A 618 7.15 -0.31 -11.07
C LEU A 618 7.19 1.08 -11.71
N VAL A 619 7.73 2.07 -11.01
CA VAL A 619 7.90 3.43 -11.54
C VAL A 619 9.34 3.58 -12.03
N LEU A 620 9.52 3.86 -13.32
CA LEU A 620 10.78 4.32 -13.89
C LEU A 620 10.80 5.84 -13.94
N LEU A 621 11.65 6.48 -13.14
CA LEU A 621 11.70 7.92 -12.96
C LEU A 621 12.98 8.54 -13.52
N HIS A 622 12.83 9.58 -14.34
CA HIS A 622 13.89 10.55 -14.57
C HIS A 622 13.36 11.97 -14.41
N ALA A 623 14.07 12.79 -13.65
CA ALA A 623 13.80 14.22 -13.53
C ALA A 623 15.10 14.99 -13.71
N THR A 624 15.03 16.28 -13.99
CA THR A 624 16.23 17.12 -13.88
C THR A 624 16.55 17.46 -12.41
N PRO A 625 17.83 17.65 -12.03
CA PRO A 625 18.23 17.80 -10.63
C PRO A 625 17.60 18.97 -9.85
N GLY A 626 17.46 18.80 -8.54
CA GLY A 626 17.26 19.89 -7.57
C GLY A 626 16.03 19.79 -6.68
N HIS A 627 15.00 19.03 -7.08
CA HIS A 627 13.75 18.88 -6.32
C HIS A 627 13.29 17.42 -6.26
N GLU A 628 14.25 16.49 -6.17
CA GLU A 628 14.03 15.04 -6.17
C GLU A 628 13.03 14.59 -5.09
N GLU A 629 13.11 15.12 -3.87
CA GLU A 629 12.22 14.76 -2.77
C GLU A 629 10.77 15.16 -3.09
N ALA A 630 10.56 16.36 -3.62
CA ALA A 630 9.24 16.83 -4.01
C ALA A 630 8.66 16.02 -5.18
N VAL A 631 9.50 15.60 -6.13
CA VAL A 631 9.11 14.70 -7.22
C VAL A 631 8.67 13.34 -6.67
N LEU A 632 9.41 12.76 -5.72
CA LEU A 632 9.05 11.50 -5.08
C LEU A 632 7.73 11.60 -4.30
N GLU A 633 7.51 12.70 -3.58
CA GLU A 633 6.23 12.97 -2.91
C GLU A 633 5.06 13.05 -3.91
N GLY A 634 5.27 13.68 -5.06
CA GLY A 634 4.25 13.78 -6.12
C GLY A 634 3.90 12.40 -6.69
N ILE A 635 4.91 11.55 -6.91
CA ILE A 635 4.72 10.19 -7.39
C ILE A 635 4.00 9.33 -6.35
N GLU A 636 4.41 9.35 -5.08
CA GLU A 636 3.73 8.60 -4.00
C GLU A 636 2.27 9.06 -3.85
N ALA A 637 1.97 10.35 -4.06
CA ALA A 637 0.59 10.84 -4.04
C ALA A 637 -0.28 10.32 -5.19
N ALA A 638 0.32 10.07 -6.37
CA ALA A 638 -0.40 9.55 -7.54
C ALA A 638 -0.46 8.01 -7.58
N VAL A 639 0.62 7.34 -7.17
CA VAL A 639 0.79 5.89 -7.25
C VAL A 639 1.35 5.34 -5.93
N PRO A 640 0.55 5.34 -4.84
CA PRO A 640 1.05 5.02 -3.51
C PRO A 640 1.60 3.60 -3.39
N GLY A 641 2.78 3.45 -2.78
CA GLY A 641 3.42 2.15 -2.54
C GLY A 641 4.12 1.55 -3.76
N ALA A 642 4.16 2.25 -4.89
CA ALA A 642 4.98 1.84 -6.03
C ALA A 642 6.47 1.97 -5.71
N GLN A 643 7.27 1.01 -6.18
CA GLN A 643 8.72 1.11 -6.09
C GLN A 643 9.24 2.00 -7.22
N VAL A 644 10.09 2.96 -6.90
CA VAL A 644 10.73 3.86 -7.87
C VAL A 644 12.12 3.34 -8.19
N PHE A 645 12.45 3.23 -9.48
CA PHE A 645 13.81 3.12 -9.99
C PHE A 645 14.11 4.36 -10.81
N GLY A 646 15.09 5.15 -10.40
CA GLY A 646 15.38 6.40 -11.10
C GLY A 646 16.69 7.06 -10.75
N GLY A 647 16.98 8.11 -11.51
CA GLY A 647 18.10 9.01 -11.32
C GLY A 647 17.86 10.35 -12.02
N SER A 648 18.43 11.42 -11.47
CA SER A 648 18.33 12.78 -12.02
C SER A 648 19.27 13.01 -13.20
N ALA A 649 18.75 13.56 -14.30
CA ALA A 649 19.50 13.82 -15.52
C ALA A 649 20.84 14.50 -15.26
N ALA A 650 21.89 14.03 -15.92
CA ALA A 650 23.23 14.56 -15.77
C ALA A 650 23.76 15.17 -17.07
N ASP A 651 24.62 16.17 -16.93
CA ASP A 651 25.47 16.68 -18.00
C ASP A 651 26.74 15.83 -18.12
N ASN A 652 27.44 15.99 -19.23
CA ASN A 652 28.60 15.15 -19.55
C ASN A 652 29.82 15.44 -18.66
N ASP A 653 29.95 16.65 -18.12
CA ASP A 653 31.20 17.18 -17.56
C ASP A 653 31.12 17.64 -16.10
N GLY A 654 29.97 17.54 -15.43
CA GLY A 654 29.84 18.05 -14.07
C GLY A 654 29.56 19.55 -13.97
N SER A 655 29.17 20.20 -15.06
CA SER A 655 28.97 21.66 -15.10
C SER A 655 27.69 22.15 -14.42
N PHE A 656 26.73 21.26 -14.16
CA PHE A 656 25.39 21.55 -13.64
C PHE A 656 24.62 22.59 -14.47
N ILE A 657 24.80 22.58 -15.81
CA ILE A 657 24.11 23.51 -16.72
C ILE A 657 22.78 22.90 -17.15
N ALA A 658 21.68 23.55 -16.75
CA ALA A 658 20.33 23.03 -16.97
C ALA A 658 19.98 22.71 -18.44
N ASP A 659 20.49 23.51 -19.38
CA ASP A 659 20.25 23.31 -20.82
C ASP A 659 20.88 22.03 -21.38
N HIS A 660 21.85 21.43 -20.66
CA HIS A 660 22.46 20.16 -21.05
C HIS A 660 21.66 18.94 -20.57
N TRP A 661 20.66 19.15 -19.70
CA TRP A 661 19.84 18.07 -19.18
C TRP A 661 18.62 17.84 -20.05
N ALA A 662 18.34 16.57 -20.31
CA ALA A 662 17.09 16.21 -20.97
C ALA A 662 16.54 14.88 -20.44
N VAL A 663 15.21 14.84 -20.34
CA VAL A 663 14.45 13.66 -19.97
C VAL A 663 13.32 13.46 -20.98
N SER A 664 12.88 12.22 -21.15
CA SER A 664 11.79 11.90 -22.08
C SER A 664 10.98 10.73 -21.56
N SER A 665 9.68 10.73 -21.85
CA SER A 665 8.81 9.57 -21.70
C SER A 665 7.70 9.64 -22.74
N GLY A 666 7.37 8.49 -23.33
CA GLY A 666 6.40 8.39 -24.43
C GLY A 666 6.87 9.16 -25.65
N LYS A 667 6.15 10.23 -26.02
CA LYS A 667 6.48 11.10 -27.15
C LYS A 667 7.06 12.46 -26.74
N THR A 668 7.15 12.69 -25.43
CA THR A 668 7.52 13.99 -24.89
C THR A 668 9.02 14.00 -24.64
N VAL A 669 9.74 14.94 -25.27
CA VAL A 669 11.16 15.21 -24.99
C VAL A 669 11.25 16.58 -24.32
N LEU A 670 11.84 16.60 -23.12
CA LEU A 670 11.97 17.78 -22.28
C LEU A 670 13.45 18.09 -22.11
N GLN A 671 13.86 19.31 -22.46
CA GLN A 671 15.20 19.81 -22.22
C GLN A 671 15.12 20.97 -21.23
N GLY A 672 16.07 21.03 -20.30
CA GLY A 672 15.93 21.88 -19.12
C GLY A 672 14.97 21.24 -18.11
N ARG A 673 14.24 22.07 -17.35
CA ARG A 673 13.43 21.61 -16.21
C ARG A 673 12.30 20.67 -16.63
N GLY A 674 12.35 19.42 -16.17
CA GLY A 674 11.30 18.45 -16.47
C GLY A 674 11.33 17.20 -15.60
N VAL A 675 10.19 16.51 -15.59
CA VAL A 675 10.01 15.19 -15.00
C VAL A 675 9.39 14.26 -16.04
N SER A 676 9.90 13.03 -16.11
CA SER A 676 9.38 11.97 -16.95
C SER A 676 9.24 10.67 -16.16
N VAL A 677 8.11 10.00 -16.34
CA VAL A 677 7.75 8.77 -15.65
C VAL A 677 7.30 7.74 -16.68
N SER A 678 7.71 6.49 -16.52
CA SER A 678 6.98 5.35 -17.07
C SER A 678 6.52 4.42 -15.97
N LEU A 679 5.32 3.89 -16.10
CA LEU A 679 4.75 2.86 -15.24
C LEU A 679 4.82 1.53 -15.97
N LEU A 680 5.42 0.55 -15.29
CA LEU A 680 5.72 -0.78 -15.83
C LEU A 680 4.97 -1.83 -15.01
N TRP A 681 4.15 -2.62 -15.69
CA TRP A 681 3.57 -3.87 -15.20
C TRP A 681 4.18 -5.04 -15.97
N PRO A 682 5.44 -5.42 -15.65
CA PRO A 682 6.12 -6.49 -16.36
C PRO A 682 5.44 -7.85 -16.07
N THR A 683 5.45 -8.74 -17.06
CA THR A 683 4.94 -10.12 -16.90
C THR A 683 5.87 -11.02 -16.11
N VAL A 684 7.00 -10.49 -15.68
CA VAL A 684 8.06 -11.21 -14.96
C VAL A 684 8.35 -10.56 -13.62
N PRO A 685 8.82 -11.35 -12.63
CA PRO A 685 9.25 -10.77 -11.36
C PRO A 685 10.45 -9.85 -11.58
N TYR A 686 10.55 -8.79 -10.77
CA TYR A 686 11.69 -7.91 -10.75
C TYR A 686 12.22 -7.73 -9.33
N ALA A 687 13.47 -7.29 -9.22
CA ALA A 687 14.08 -6.92 -7.96
C ALA A 687 14.80 -5.59 -8.11
N ILE A 688 14.57 -4.70 -7.15
CA ILE A 688 15.19 -3.39 -7.08
C ILE A 688 16.01 -3.25 -5.80
N SER A 689 17.11 -2.52 -5.87
CA SER A 689 17.87 -2.14 -4.68
C SER A 689 18.65 -0.85 -4.89
N LEU A 690 18.62 -0.01 -3.87
CA LEU A 690 19.43 1.19 -3.77
C LEU A 690 20.61 0.91 -2.81
N ASN A 691 21.84 0.96 -3.31
CA ASN A 691 23.03 0.48 -2.59
C ASN A 691 24.05 1.59 -2.37
N CYS A 692 24.48 1.78 -1.12
CA CYS A 692 25.59 2.65 -0.80
C CYS A 692 26.91 2.02 -1.24
N LEU A 693 27.76 2.81 -1.90
CA LEU A 693 29.08 2.40 -2.38
C LEU A 693 30.20 2.60 -1.34
N HIS A 694 29.87 3.26 -0.23
CA HIS A 694 30.80 3.62 0.85
C HIS A 694 30.53 2.79 2.10
N GLU A 695 31.54 2.71 2.97
CA GLU A 695 31.47 2.02 4.25
C GLU A 695 31.53 3.00 5.43
N ALA A 696 31.14 2.54 6.62
CA ALA A 696 31.30 3.33 7.83
C ALA A 696 32.79 3.56 8.12
N ALA A 697 33.20 4.81 8.26
CA ALA A 697 34.58 5.13 8.58
C ALA A 697 35.01 4.51 9.93
N SER A 698 36.26 4.06 10.04
CA SER A 698 36.80 3.46 11.26
C SER A 698 36.89 4.48 12.41
N ASP A 699 37.09 5.75 12.06
CA ASP A 699 37.11 6.95 12.89
C ASP A 699 35.81 7.76 12.77
N ARG A 700 34.69 7.11 12.41
CA ARG A 700 33.43 7.80 12.11
C ARG A 700 33.06 8.87 13.14
N HIS A 701 32.69 10.02 12.61
CA HIS A 701 32.14 11.12 13.37
C HIS A 701 30.65 11.25 13.07
N SER A 702 29.88 11.60 14.10
CA SER A 702 28.43 11.78 13.99
C SER A 702 28.01 13.01 14.78
N ALA A 703 27.06 13.78 14.24
CA ALA A 703 26.40 14.86 14.96
C ALA A 703 24.95 15.02 14.52
N ARG A 704 24.15 15.69 15.35
CA ARG A 704 22.74 15.97 15.05
C ARG A 704 22.61 17.29 14.33
N VAL A 705 21.87 17.29 13.23
CA VAL A 705 21.52 18.51 12.47
C VAL A 705 20.71 19.43 13.39
N SER A 706 21.21 20.64 13.63
CA SER A 706 20.54 21.64 14.46
C SER A 706 19.85 22.73 13.64
N GLU A 707 20.32 23.02 12.43
CA GLU A 707 19.77 24.07 11.58
C GLU A 707 20.04 23.79 10.10
N VAL A 708 19.03 24.03 9.26
CA VAL A 708 19.07 23.87 7.79
C VAL A 708 18.35 25.04 7.12
N GLY A 709 18.69 25.33 5.86
CA GLY A 709 17.96 26.28 5.02
C GLY A 709 16.59 25.74 4.59
N ASP A 710 15.80 26.58 3.94
CA ASP A 710 14.38 26.34 3.64
C ASP A 710 14.11 25.08 2.80
N ASP A 711 15.04 24.69 1.94
CA ASP A 711 14.93 23.50 1.07
C ASP A 711 15.63 22.25 1.65
N GLY A 712 16.21 22.35 2.85
CA GLY A 712 16.98 21.28 3.49
C GLY A 712 18.32 20.95 2.81
N ARG A 713 18.69 21.65 1.73
CA ARG A 713 19.93 21.42 0.96
C ARG A 713 21.04 22.38 1.35
N GLN A 714 20.78 23.29 2.27
CA GLN A 714 21.80 24.05 2.97
C GLN A 714 21.88 23.59 4.43
N LEU A 715 22.95 22.88 4.78
CA LEU A 715 23.20 22.46 6.15
C LEU A 715 23.98 23.55 6.89
N ILE A 716 23.31 24.22 7.82
CA ILE A 716 23.86 25.39 8.52
C ILE A 716 24.68 24.95 9.72
N SER A 717 24.12 24.12 10.60
CA SER A 717 24.80 23.72 11.83
C SER A 717 24.50 22.30 12.30
N PHE A 718 25.49 21.74 13.00
CA PHE A 718 25.41 20.50 13.77
C PHE A 718 25.60 20.82 15.25
N ASP A 719 24.69 20.40 16.10
CA ASP A 719 24.76 20.63 17.56
C ASP A 719 25.14 22.09 17.93
N GLY A 720 24.65 23.07 17.15
CA GLY A 720 24.92 24.50 17.32
C GLY A 720 26.28 24.99 16.82
N ARG A 721 27.07 24.15 16.15
CA ARG A 721 28.36 24.50 15.53
C ARG A 721 28.24 24.57 14.00
N PRO A 722 28.95 25.47 13.32
CA PRO A 722 28.89 25.57 11.85
C PRO A 722 29.24 24.24 11.18
N ALA A 723 28.38 23.80 10.27
CA ALA A 723 28.49 22.46 9.68
C ALA A 723 29.77 22.29 8.84
N GLY A 724 30.17 23.33 8.09
CA GLY A 724 31.37 23.30 7.27
C GLY A 724 32.65 23.13 8.10
N GLN A 725 32.72 23.80 9.25
CA GLN A 725 33.83 23.66 10.18
C GLN A 725 33.92 22.24 10.74
N LEU A 726 32.79 21.68 11.19
CA LEU A 726 32.75 20.32 11.74
C LEU A 726 33.11 19.28 10.69
N TYR A 727 32.61 19.41 9.47
CA TYR A 727 32.97 18.53 8.38
C TYR A 727 34.46 18.61 8.03
N ASP A 728 35.04 19.82 8.04
CA ASP A 728 36.50 19.98 7.89
C ASP A 728 37.24 19.27 9.02
N GLU A 729 36.86 19.45 10.27
CA GLU A 729 37.49 18.77 11.41
C GLU A 729 37.41 17.23 11.29
N TRP A 730 36.31 16.70 10.78
CA TRP A 730 36.10 15.25 10.63
C TRP A 730 36.81 14.65 9.41
N THR A 731 37.16 15.47 8.42
CA THR A 731 37.73 15.00 7.15
C THR A 731 39.12 15.54 6.87
N ALA A 732 39.66 16.39 7.76
CA ALA A 732 40.93 17.06 7.62
C ALA A 732 42.08 16.08 7.40
N ASP A 733 42.75 16.24 6.26
CA ASP A 733 44.11 15.77 6.01
C ASP A 733 45.00 17.03 5.85
N ASP A 734 45.50 17.58 6.97
CA ASP A 734 46.62 18.55 7.12
C ASP A 734 46.84 19.73 6.13
N GLN A 735 45.90 20.12 5.26
CA GLN A 735 46.11 21.19 4.25
C GLN A 735 45.10 22.34 4.35
N ALA A 736 45.61 23.56 4.46
CA ALA A 736 44.82 24.78 4.69
C ALA A 736 44.34 25.50 3.40
N ASP A 737 44.75 25.05 2.22
CA ASP A 737 44.32 25.58 0.91
C ASP A 737 43.98 24.40 -0.03
N GLU A 738 42.70 24.01 -0.08
CA GLU A 738 42.21 22.90 -0.90
C GLU A 738 41.64 23.41 -2.24
N SER A 739 42.06 22.85 -3.37
CA SER A 739 41.51 23.17 -4.69
C SER A 739 40.06 22.65 -4.84
N GLU A 740 39.34 23.10 -5.88
CA GLU A 740 37.98 22.59 -6.13
C GLU A 740 37.93 21.08 -6.35
N ASP A 741 38.88 20.55 -7.13
CA ASP A 741 38.99 19.12 -7.40
C ASP A 741 39.34 18.32 -6.14
N GLN A 742 40.19 18.86 -5.27
CA GLN A 742 40.52 18.22 -4.01
C GLN A 742 39.28 18.17 -3.09
N PHE A 743 38.51 19.25 -3.01
CA PHE A 743 37.27 19.26 -2.22
C PHE A 743 36.22 18.29 -2.79
N ALA A 744 36.05 18.24 -4.11
CA ALA A 744 35.15 17.29 -4.77
C ALA A 744 35.60 15.83 -4.53
N THR A 745 36.91 15.57 -4.56
CA THR A 745 37.50 14.27 -4.21
C THR A 745 37.18 13.91 -2.75
N ARG A 746 37.44 14.83 -1.82
CA ARG A 746 37.21 14.63 -0.39
C ARG A 746 35.74 14.35 -0.08
N THR A 747 34.82 15.14 -0.62
CA THR A 747 33.38 14.96 -0.40
C THR A 747 32.79 13.73 -1.05
N THR A 748 33.39 13.27 -2.15
CA THR A 748 33.00 12.00 -2.79
C THR A 748 33.49 10.80 -1.99
N LEU A 749 34.75 10.82 -1.53
CA LEU A 749 35.37 9.68 -0.83
C LEU A 749 35.09 9.63 0.68
N LYS A 750 34.76 10.77 1.30
CA LYS A 750 34.39 10.88 2.73
C LYS A 750 33.03 11.58 2.91
N PRO A 751 31.93 11.07 2.32
CA PRO A 751 30.65 11.75 2.36
C PRO A 751 30.00 11.70 3.75
N LEU A 752 28.99 12.55 3.94
CA LEU A 752 28.05 12.40 5.05
C LEU A 752 26.97 11.38 4.67
N ALA A 753 26.35 10.73 5.66
CA ALA A 753 25.24 9.83 5.43
C ALA A 753 24.25 9.78 6.59
N ARG A 754 22.98 9.55 6.24
CA ARG A 754 21.94 9.15 7.19
C ARG A 754 22.04 7.65 7.44
N GLY A 755 22.00 7.24 8.70
CA GLY A 755 21.99 5.83 9.09
C GLY A 755 20.57 5.32 9.33
N VAL A 756 20.15 4.30 8.59
CA VAL A 756 18.84 3.65 8.76
C VAL A 756 19.04 2.19 9.16
N ARG A 757 18.31 1.73 10.17
CA ARG A 757 18.43 0.36 10.66
C ARG A 757 17.51 -0.56 9.87
N ASP A 758 18.09 -1.49 9.12
CA ASP A 758 17.35 -2.58 8.50
C ASP A 758 16.90 -3.55 9.60
N GLN A 759 15.64 -3.45 10.01
CA GLN A 759 15.10 -4.30 11.08
C GLN A 759 15.03 -5.78 10.69
N ALA A 760 14.89 -6.09 9.40
CA ALA A 760 14.80 -7.47 8.92
C ALA A 760 16.18 -8.15 8.90
N ALA A 761 17.23 -7.43 8.48
CA ALA A 761 18.59 -7.96 8.42
C ALA A 761 19.42 -7.68 9.69
N GLY A 762 18.92 -6.83 10.60
CA GLY A 762 19.63 -6.43 11.83
C GLY A 762 20.87 -5.56 11.59
N VAL A 763 21.09 -5.08 10.37
CA VAL A 763 22.27 -4.29 9.96
C VAL A 763 21.91 -2.83 9.72
N GLN A 764 22.86 -1.95 10.01
CA GLN A 764 22.75 -0.53 9.68
C GLN A 764 23.06 -0.34 8.18
N ARG A 765 22.20 0.39 7.48
CA ARG A 765 22.42 0.86 6.11
C ARG A 765 22.64 2.36 6.12
N PHE A 766 23.41 2.84 5.17
CA PHE A 766 23.74 4.25 5.05
C PHE A 766 23.22 4.81 3.73
N PHE A 767 22.74 6.05 3.78
CA PHE A 767 22.21 6.80 2.65
C PHE A 767 23.00 8.10 2.56
N PRO A 768 24.00 8.17 1.67
CA PRO A 768 24.87 9.33 1.58
C PRO A 768 24.12 10.57 1.16
N VAL A 769 24.55 11.67 1.77
CA VAL A 769 24.16 13.04 1.47
C VAL A 769 25.46 13.72 1.05
N HIS A 770 25.62 13.99 -0.24
CA HIS A 770 26.89 14.43 -0.80
C HIS A 770 27.04 15.95 -0.64
N PRO A 771 28.04 16.43 0.14
CA PRO A 771 28.29 17.86 0.23
C PRO A 771 28.86 18.41 -1.08
N HIS A 772 28.42 19.60 -1.46
CA HIS A 772 28.88 20.30 -2.67
C HIS A 772 29.22 21.76 -2.37
N LYS A 773 29.95 22.40 -3.28
CA LYS A 773 30.45 23.76 -3.07
C LYS A 773 29.32 24.79 -3.08
N SER A 774 28.98 25.25 -1.88
CA SER A 774 29.05 26.67 -1.54
C SER A 774 29.44 26.79 -0.07
N ARG A 775 30.71 27.06 0.25
CA ARG A 775 31.00 27.69 1.55
C ARG A 775 30.47 29.11 1.43
N SER A 776 29.25 29.32 1.89
CA SER A 776 28.79 30.67 2.19
C SER A 776 29.75 31.32 3.18
N SER A 777 29.81 32.65 3.21
CA SER A 777 30.68 33.38 4.16
C SER A 777 30.42 33.03 5.63
N ASP A 778 29.31 32.33 5.93
CA ASP A 778 28.88 31.85 7.23
C ASP A 778 29.31 30.40 7.59
N GLN A 779 30.09 29.70 6.75
CA GLN A 779 30.54 28.31 6.96
C GLN A 779 29.45 27.22 6.92
N SER A 780 28.32 27.45 6.25
CA SER A 780 27.35 26.37 5.93
C SER A 780 27.87 25.41 4.84
N LEU A 781 27.28 24.22 4.74
CA LEU A 781 27.52 23.23 3.68
C LEU A 781 26.31 23.13 2.76
N GLY A 782 26.51 23.37 1.46
CA GLY A 782 25.51 22.98 0.47
C GLY A 782 25.51 21.46 0.28
N LEU A 783 24.34 20.86 0.03
CA LEU A 783 24.12 19.43 -0.12
C LEU A 783 23.36 19.11 -1.40
N PHE A 784 23.66 17.96 -2.01
CA PHE A 784 22.91 17.45 -3.15
C PHE A 784 21.64 16.68 -2.78
N ALA A 785 21.36 16.45 -1.50
CA ALA A 785 20.12 15.84 -1.01
C ALA A 785 19.64 16.58 0.24
N ALA A 786 18.32 16.66 0.43
CA ALA A 786 17.75 17.39 1.56
C ALA A 786 17.95 16.63 2.89
N VAL A 787 18.17 17.39 3.97
CA VAL A 787 18.24 16.90 5.35
C VAL A 787 17.31 17.72 6.26
N SER A 788 16.85 17.10 7.34
CA SER A 788 15.92 17.73 8.29
C SER A 788 16.59 18.04 9.62
N VAL A 789 16.09 19.08 10.31
CA VAL A 789 16.49 19.34 11.70
C VAL A 789 16.21 18.10 12.54
N GLY A 790 17.26 17.61 13.18
CA GLY A 790 17.22 16.41 14.02
C GLY A 790 17.71 15.14 13.38
N ASP A 791 17.99 15.13 12.08
CA ASP A 791 18.73 14.04 11.45
C ASP A 791 20.09 13.86 12.13
N THR A 792 20.54 12.61 12.26
CA THR A 792 21.91 12.31 12.66
C THR A 792 22.71 11.92 11.43
N LEU A 793 23.69 12.75 11.09
CA LEU A 793 24.58 12.49 9.96
C LEU A 793 25.91 11.93 10.48
N THR A 794 26.46 10.98 9.74
CA THR A 794 27.71 10.30 10.03
C THR A 794 28.65 10.34 8.84
N THR A 795 29.96 10.44 9.09
CA THR A 795 30.96 10.32 8.02
C THR A 795 31.12 8.87 7.57
N LEU A 796 31.11 8.67 6.26
CA LEU A 796 31.51 7.44 5.60
C LEU A 796 32.92 7.58 5.03
N SER A 797 33.47 6.45 4.57
CA SER A 797 34.74 6.40 3.87
C SER A 797 34.66 5.43 2.70
N GLY A 798 35.36 5.76 1.62
CA GLY A 798 35.63 4.89 0.49
C GLY A 798 36.95 5.26 -0.17
N THR A 799 37.54 4.29 -0.85
CA THR A 799 38.57 4.50 -1.87
C THR A 799 37.98 4.29 -3.25
N ARG A 800 38.68 4.75 -4.30
CA ARG A 800 38.29 4.53 -5.70
C ARG A 800 38.10 3.05 -6.02
N GLU A 801 38.93 2.19 -5.45
CA GLU A 801 38.81 0.73 -5.59
C GLU A 801 37.55 0.22 -4.89
N SER A 802 37.34 0.61 -3.62
CA SER A 802 36.19 0.11 -2.84
C SER A 802 34.82 0.48 -3.43
N ILE A 803 34.69 1.68 -4.03
CA ILE A 803 33.43 2.12 -4.65
C ILE A 803 33.16 1.42 -5.99
N VAL A 804 34.18 0.83 -6.61
CA VAL A 804 34.03 -0.06 -7.78
C VAL A 804 33.68 -1.47 -7.28
N ASP A 805 34.42 -2.01 -6.32
CA ASP A 805 34.20 -3.36 -5.77
C ASP A 805 32.78 -3.53 -5.17
N ALA A 806 32.24 -2.46 -4.57
CA ALA A 806 30.88 -2.45 -4.00
C ALA A 806 29.78 -2.75 -5.04
N VAL A 807 30.01 -2.48 -6.34
CA VAL A 807 29.07 -2.79 -7.42
C VAL A 807 28.82 -4.29 -7.51
N ASN A 808 29.88 -5.10 -7.43
CA ASN A 808 29.80 -6.56 -7.49
C ASN A 808 28.91 -7.12 -6.38
N VAL A 809 29.14 -6.63 -5.15
CA VAL A 809 28.39 -7.02 -3.95
C VAL A 809 26.92 -6.65 -4.08
N ALA A 810 26.63 -5.45 -4.58
CA ALA A 810 25.27 -4.98 -4.81
C ALA A 810 24.53 -5.84 -5.82
N VAL A 811 25.18 -6.19 -6.96
CA VAL A 811 24.57 -7.06 -7.98
C VAL A 811 24.26 -8.45 -7.42
N HIS A 812 25.20 -9.08 -6.71
CA HIS A 812 24.99 -10.39 -6.09
C HIS A 812 23.85 -10.39 -5.07
N ARG A 813 23.82 -9.37 -4.19
CA ARG A 813 22.77 -9.22 -3.17
C ARG A 813 21.38 -9.07 -3.82
N THR A 814 21.28 -8.27 -4.87
CA THR A 814 20.01 -8.00 -5.57
C THR A 814 19.53 -9.23 -6.30
N ARG A 815 20.45 -9.93 -6.98
CA ARG A 815 20.15 -11.20 -7.65
C ARG A 815 19.61 -12.25 -6.68
N GLY A 816 20.12 -12.28 -5.45
CA GLY A 816 19.63 -13.17 -4.39
C GLY A 816 18.17 -12.96 -3.99
N ARG A 817 17.52 -11.87 -4.43
CA ARG A 817 16.09 -11.61 -4.23
C ARG A 817 15.19 -12.23 -5.32
N LEU A 818 15.78 -12.75 -6.40
CA LEU A 818 15.07 -13.43 -7.46
C LEU A 818 15.26 -14.95 -7.33
N THR A 819 14.20 -15.72 -7.58
CA THR A 819 14.22 -17.18 -7.52
C THR A 819 14.58 -17.86 -8.85
N GLY A 820 14.81 -17.08 -9.92
CA GLY A 820 15.08 -17.54 -11.28
C GLY A 820 16.29 -16.86 -11.94
N SER A 821 16.50 -17.11 -13.23
CA SER A 821 17.58 -16.46 -13.99
C SER A 821 17.26 -14.99 -14.29
N VAL A 822 18.28 -14.18 -14.59
CA VAL A 822 18.11 -12.76 -14.90
C VAL A 822 18.03 -12.60 -16.42
N SER A 823 16.97 -11.97 -16.92
CA SER A 823 16.77 -11.69 -18.34
C SER A 823 17.36 -10.34 -18.76
N GLY A 824 17.50 -9.39 -17.84
CA GLY A 824 18.13 -8.10 -18.12
C GLY A 824 18.26 -7.23 -16.87
N ALA A 825 19.11 -6.21 -16.96
CA ALA A 825 19.37 -5.28 -15.88
C ALA A 825 19.40 -3.82 -16.35
N LEU A 826 18.77 -2.94 -15.57
CA LEU A 826 18.98 -1.50 -15.65
C LEU A 826 19.72 -1.06 -14.39
N ALA A 827 20.70 -0.18 -14.55
CA ALA A 827 21.47 0.33 -13.43
C ALA A 827 21.67 1.84 -13.51
N ILE A 828 21.79 2.46 -12.35
CA ILE A 828 22.14 3.86 -12.21
C ILE A 828 23.29 3.92 -11.22
N TYR A 829 24.43 4.42 -11.69
CA TYR A 829 25.63 4.62 -10.91
C TYR A 829 25.82 6.12 -10.71
N CYS A 830 26.14 6.58 -9.49
CA CYS A 830 26.23 8.01 -9.28
C CYS A 830 27.31 8.70 -10.14
N ALA A 831 26.92 9.75 -10.85
CA ALA A 831 27.82 10.58 -11.64
C ALA A 831 28.94 11.19 -10.79
N GLY A 832 28.68 11.51 -9.52
CA GLY A 832 29.72 12.00 -8.59
C GLY A 832 30.86 10.98 -8.41
N CYS A 833 30.51 9.70 -8.19
CA CYS A 833 31.48 8.61 -8.14
C CYS A 833 32.18 8.41 -9.49
N GLY A 834 31.44 8.47 -10.61
CA GLY A 834 32.01 8.32 -11.95
C GLY A 834 33.03 9.41 -12.31
N LEU A 835 32.70 10.67 -12.03
CA LEU A 835 33.60 11.82 -12.21
C LEU A 835 34.86 11.68 -11.34
N GLU A 836 34.72 11.21 -10.10
CA GLU A 836 35.86 10.98 -9.23
C GLU A 836 36.81 9.90 -9.75
N LEU A 837 36.26 8.82 -10.30
CA LEU A 837 37.05 7.79 -10.95
C LEU A 837 37.78 8.33 -12.19
N ALA A 838 37.11 9.18 -12.99
CA ALA A 838 37.68 9.79 -14.19
C ALA A 838 38.83 10.77 -13.88
N ARG A 839 38.78 11.51 -12.76
CA ARG A 839 39.88 12.40 -12.31
C ARG A 839 41.21 11.67 -12.11
N SER A 840 41.17 10.38 -11.80
CA SER A 840 42.36 9.58 -11.46
C SER A 840 43.09 8.97 -12.66
N GLU A 841 42.54 9.07 -13.88
CA GLU A 841 43.00 8.36 -15.09
C GLU A 841 44.29 8.93 -15.72
N SER A 842 45.37 9.00 -14.94
CA SER A 842 46.73 9.34 -15.44
C SER A 842 47.46 8.13 -16.04
N SER A 843 47.00 6.89 -15.87
CA SER A 843 47.71 5.68 -16.35
C SER A 843 46.80 4.44 -16.41
N SER A 844 46.62 3.88 -17.62
CA SER A 844 46.14 2.52 -17.95
C SER A 844 44.71 2.11 -17.56
N GLY A 845 43.77 2.27 -18.52
CA GLY A 845 42.42 1.71 -18.52
C GLY A 845 41.36 2.69 -17.98
N SER A 846 40.24 2.86 -18.68
CA SER A 846 39.18 3.75 -18.15
C SER A 846 38.48 3.07 -16.97
N SER A 847 38.40 3.75 -15.83
CA SER A 847 37.75 3.30 -14.59
C SER A 847 36.26 2.95 -14.81
N LEU A 848 35.63 3.52 -15.83
CA LEU A 848 34.30 3.13 -16.32
C LEU A 848 34.25 1.69 -16.86
N THR A 849 35.36 1.22 -17.46
CA THR A 849 35.52 -0.18 -17.88
C THR A 849 35.49 -1.10 -16.67
N SER A 850 36.08 -0.70 -15.54
CA SER A 850 36.04 -1.49 -14.30
C SER A 850 34.62 -1.66 -13.77
N ILE A 851 33.81 -0.58 -13.73
CA ILE A 851 32.38 -0.68 -13.33
C ILE A 851 31.61 -1.62 -14.27
N SER A 852 31.79 -1.46 -15.59
CA SER A 852 31.14 -2.32 -16.59
C SER A 852 31.53 -3.80 -16.41
N ASN A 853 32.81 -4.06 -16.11
CA ASN A 853 33.30 -5.40 -15.84
C ASN A 853 32.74 -5.99 -14.54
N GLU A 854 32.57 -5.21 -13.48
CA GLU A 854 31.96 -5.68 -12.23
C GLU A 854 30.50 -6.09 -12.44
N ILE A 855 29.72 -5.26 -13.15
CA ILE A 855 28.32 -5.59 -13.50
C ILE A 855 28.28 -6.88 -14.34
N ARG A 856 29.12 -6.96 -15.38
CA ARG A 856 29.17 -8.11 -16.29
C ARG A 856 29.59 -9.40 -15.58
N THR A 857 30.54 -9.32 -14.67
CA THR A 857 31.05 -10.47 -13.93
C THR A 857 30.03 -10.98 -12.91
N ALA A 858 29.28 -10.07 -12.27
CA ALA A 858 28.27 -10.42 -11.28
C ALA A 858 26.93 -10.88 -11.89
N LEU A 859 26.60 -10.46 -13.12
CA LEU A 859 25.43 -10.95 -13.84
C LEU A 859 25.71 -12.32 -14.50
N PRO A 860 24.72 -13.24 -14.53
CA PRO A 860 24.92 -14.55 -15.12
C PRO A 860 25.02 -14.51 -16.65
N GLY A 861 25.95 -15.27 -17.23
CA GLY A 861 26.06 -15.43 -18.68
C GLY A 861 26.23 -14.11 -19.44
N SER A 862 25.55 -13.98 -20.57
CA SER A 862 25.54 -12.75 -21.39
C SER A 862 24.31 -11.89 -21.11
N THR A 863 23.90 -11.76 -19.84
CA THR A 863 22.71 -10.97 -19.45
C THR A 863 22.82 -9.54 -20.00
N PRO A 864 21.83 -9.07 -20.78
CA PRO A 864 21.79 -7.70 -21.26
C PRO A 864 21.68 -6.69 -20.12
N PHE A 865 22.46 -5.62 -20.19
CA PHE A 865 22.32 -4.51 -19.26
C PHE A 865 22.59 -3.17 -19.92
N ALA A 866 21.98 -2.12 -19.36
CA ALA A 866 22.38 -0.74 -19.59
C ALA A 866 22.46 0.00 -18.26
N ALA A 867 23.52 0.79 -18.09
CA ALA A 867 23.74 1.62 -16.93
C ALA A 867 23.96 3.08 -17.34
N ALA A 868 23.40 3.99 -16.55
CA ALA A 868 23.64 5.42 -16.65
C ALA A 868 24.43 5.93 -15.47
N LEU A 869 25.12 7.03 -15.69
CA LEU A 869 25.79 7.84 -14.69
C LEU A 869 24.99 9.11 -14.48
N THR A 870 23.99 9.07 -13.61
CA THR A 870 23.09 10.20 -13.36
C THR A 870 23.45 10.89 -12.05
N TYR A 871 22.93 12.09 -11.80
CA TYR A 871 22.93 12.67 -10.45
C TYR A 871 21.81 12.05 -9.62
N GLY A 872 21.91 12.10 -8.29
CA GLY A 872 20.84 11.77 -7.35
C GLY A 872 20.04 10.50 -7.66
N GLU A 873 20.35 9.38 -7.03
CA GLU A 873 19.63 8.13 -7.27
C GLU A 873 18.31 8.11 -6.49
N GLN A 874 17.23 7.67 -7.14
CA GLN A 874 15.93 7.46 -6.48
C GLN A 874 15.57 5.99 -6.45
N GLY A 875 15.33 5.47 -5.24
CA GLY A 875 15.09 4.05 -5.02
C GLY A 875 14.40 3.74 -3.71
N PRO A 876 13.92 2.50 -3.51
CA PRO A 876 13.29 2.08 -2.27
C PRO A 876 14.29 2.05 -1.11
N LEU A 877 13.98 2.82 -0.08
CA LEU A 877 14.61 2.83 1.23
C LEU A 877 14.02 1.72 2.09
N LEU A 878 14.60 0.52 2.04
CA LEU A 878 14.23 -0.57 2.95
C LEU A 878 12.71 -0.79 3.03
N ASN A 879 12.10 -0.48 4.18
CA ASN A 879 10.65 -0.56 4.48
C ASN A 879 10.01 0.84 4.64
N GLU A 880 10.75 1.93 4.42
CA GLU A 880 10.35 3.32 4.72
C GLU A 880 9.87 4.10 3.47
N GLY A 881 9.71 3.42 2.33
CA GLY A 881 9.24 4.04 1.07
C GLY A 881 10.38 4.38 0.11
N ASN A 882 10.14 5.24 -0.87
CA ASN A 882 11.19 5.67 -1.82
C ASN A 882 11.98 6.84 -1.23
N THR A 883 13.29 6.85 -1.47
CA THR A 883 14.18 7.96 -1.07
C THR A 883 15.01 8.42 -2.24
N HIS A 884 15.41 9.68 -2.17
CA HIS A 884 16.55 10.20 -2.87
C HIS A 884 17.81 10.04 -2.01
N ALA A 885 18.91 9.65 -2.62
CA ALA A 885 20.24 9.63 -2.00
C ALA A 885 21.31 9.90 -3.06
N ASN A 886 22.49 10.33 -2.62
CA ASN A 886 23.63 10.54 -3.50
C ASN A 886 24.64 9.40 -3.35
N LEU A 887 25.57 9.30 -4.31
CA LEU A 887 26.69 8.35 -4.24
C LEU A 887 26.24 6.89 -4.10
N MET A 888 25.08 6.57 -4.67
CA MET A 888 24.50 5.24 -4.66
C MET A 888 24.73 4.52 -5.99
N PHE A 889 24.50 3.21 -5.93
CA PHE A 889 24.27 2.35 -7.08
C PHE A 889 22.87 1.74 -6.98
N ASN A 890 21.98 2.19 -7.86
CA ASN A 890 20.63 1.69 -7.98
C ASN A 890 20.58 0.60 -9.05
N LEU A 891 19.99 -0.55 -8.74
CA LEU A 891 19.94 -1.70 -9.63
C LEU A 891 18.54 -2.27 -9.72
N LEU A 892 18.06 -2.44 -10.95
CA LEU A 892 16.82 -3.10 -11.31
C LEU A 892 17.13 -4.34 -12.15
N LEU A 893 16.67 -5.50 -11.68
CA LEU A 893 16.83 -6.79 -12.36
C LEU A 893 15.46 -7.35 -12.76
N PHE A 894 15.33 -7.80 -14.00
CA PHE A 894 14.17 -8.55 -14.48
C PHE A 894 14.49 -10.05 -14.46
N GLY A 895 13.73 -10.83 -13.70
CA GLY A 895 13.87 -12.27 -13.61
C GLY A 895 13.09 -13.02 -14.68
N ILE A 896 13.39 -14.30 -14.90
CA ILE A 896 12.56 -15.25 -15.66
C ILE A 896 12.61 -16.60 -14.95
N GLN A 897 11.45 -17.29 -14.88
CA GLN A 897 11.28 -18.58 -14.21
C GLN A 897 11.50 -19.78 -15.14
#